data_AF-A0A815MH92-F1
#
_entry.id   AF-A0A815MH92-F1
#
_cell.length_a   1.000
_cell.length_b   1.000
_cell.length_c   1.000
_cell.angle_alpha   90.00
_cell.angle_beta   90.00
_cell.angle_gamma   90.00
#
_symmetry.space_group_name_H-M   'P 1'
#
loop_
_entity.id
_entity.type
_entity.pdbx_description
1 polymer ?
#
loop_
_entity_poly.entity_id
_entity_poly.type
_entity_poly.pdbx_seq_one_letter_code
_entity_poly.pdbx_strand_id
1 'polypeptide(L)'
;MFAIFLKNHFVKIIFLCLNIYAISEYSDEYSIENSEGEYEIPEYLLEQLNDCYSGDTFAFSSISKMILNDRLEDDVYQFQFSSSMNDFLRKQILIGQLNTMSQIRSAKLCFYGEDGTKEYQSSRHSLGHQFQISVEETLTFSYATCWLQLQPNSDFHPDSLFFHLSNHDVHVYNADFHIRWFNTSPDTYERSILSINDEIPAPTIIVTRGDFINITIINELSEPTAIHWHGLSQRHSLHMDGVPGVTQCEILPGQSFIYTFSTEGQSGTFWYHSHYAMQYGDGLKGALIIKDPDDPWKSYYQDEEVLQITDWYHVPAHILLQTYLYPGTLDPVPDTILINGIGQYDCDSNGECPYYRTSICSGETKRFRIINTSAYATITLTIDQHRMRLIESDGTYLNGKKYVESLRLSPGQRYSVLITTKKTFKNSFWIRATIHPFVDYNDQYTSVIHPTVQAILEYFDEDGNKLTSIFEGSNEYLSIINQSISFGQTFSDEVNLIPMKSNVPTNGNVRRFFLDSQHKGSQPGFFYINNHTFVHPTSQMMLASIVYDKMNDLQLSQFIRVENDNIVDLVINNIDFAPHPFHLHGHHVWILAQGNRKEGYINETTIDDVKLNLKNPIYRDTFTINPYSYAIVRFKANNPGIWMLHCHNDWHLQLGMASVIIESPELVKDFYSKHNLIDCIPEYCKHHLM
;
A
#
# COMPACT_ATOMS: atom_id res chain seq x y z
N MET A 1 14.97 24.22 -56.69
CA MET A 1 16.14 25.03 -56.29
C MET A 1 15.75 25.73 -55.00
N PHE A 2 16.58 25.63 -53.96
CA PHE A 2 16.30 25.89 -52.53
C PHE A 2 15.75 24.72 -51.72
N ALA A 3 16.64 23.77 -51.48
CA ALA A 3 16.66 22.96 -50.27
C ALA A 3 18.04 23.15 -49.62
N ILE A 4 18.10 23.08 -48.29
CA ILE A 4 19.28 23.19 -47.40
C ILE A 4 19.58 24.62 -46.93
N PHE A 5 18.95 25.03 -45.83
CA PHE A 5 19.59 25.56 -44.60
C PHE A 5 18.51 25.98 -43.58
N LEU A 6 18.12 25.08 -42.69
CA LEU A 6 17.54 25.39 -41.36
C LEU A 6 17.84 24.19 -40.44
N LYS A 7 19.10 24.08 -40.04
CA LYS A 7 19.52 23.34 -38.84
C LYS A 7 19.27 24.27 -37.65
N ASN A 8 18.75 23.71 -36.54
CA ASN A 8 18.72 24.24 -35.15
C ASN A 8 17.42 24.76 -34.49
N HIS A 9 16.20 24.50 -34.99
CA HIS A 9 14.98 24.89 -34.22
C HIS A 9 14.01 23.77 -33.82
N PHE A 10 14.25 22.51 -34.17
CA PHE A 10 13.37 21.39 -33.75
C PHE A 10 13.79 20.67 -32.45
N VAL A 11 14.93 21.04 -31.86
CA VAL A 11 15.46 20.39 -30.65
C VAL A 11 15.05 21.12 -29.35
N LYS A 12 14.38 22.27 -29.42
CA LYS A 12 13.92 23.02 -28.23
C LYS A 12 12.42 22.88 -27.91
N ILE A 13 11.61 22.31 -28.81
CA ILE A 13 10.14 22.22 -28.61
C ILE A 13 9.72 20.99 -27.79
N ILE A 14 10.56 19.94 -27.72
CA ILE A 14 10.30 18.78 -26.85
C ILE A 14 10.74 19.04 -25.39
N PHE A 15 11.53 20.10 -25.15
CA PHE A 15 12.05 20.43 -23.82
C PHE A 15 11.11 21.30 -22.97
N LEU A 16 10.00 21.80 -23.51
CA LEU A 16 9.10 22.71 -22.79
C LEU A 16 7.76 22.09 -22.33
N CYS A 17 7.51 20.80 -22.57
CA CYS A 17 6.30 20.14 -22.08
C CYS A 17 6.51 19.34 -20.77
N LEU A 18 7.66 19.45 -20.11
CA LEU A 18 8.04 18.55 -19.00
C LEU A 18 8.57 19.20 -17.71
N ASN A 19 8.52 20.52 -17.53
CA ASN A 19 8.96 21.12 -16.26
C ASN A 19 8.17 22.39 -15.91
N ILE A 20 7.19 22.28 -15.02
CA ILE A 20 6.73 23.44 -14.23
C ILE A 20 7.45 23.38 -12.88
N TYR A 21 8.75 23.67 -12.91
CA TYR A 21 9.52 24.07 -11.73
C TYR A 21 10.71 24.98 -12.08
N ALA A 22 10.78 25.50 -13.31
CA ALA A 22 11.96 26.24 -13.80
C ALA A 22 11.64 27.66 -14.30
N ILE A 23 10.63 28.34 -13.74
CA ILE A 23 10.34 29.75 -14.07
C ILE A 23 10.89 30.72 -13.01
N SER A 24 11.32 30.25 -11.83
CA SER A 24 12.01 31.13 -10.86
C SER A 24 13.48 31.39 -11.19
N GLU A 25 14.11 30.57 -12.04
CA GLU A 25 15.55 30.70 -12.38
C GLU A 25 15.85 31.45 -13.70
N TYR A 26 14.83 31.85 -14.48
CA TYR A 26 15.03 32.53 -15.78
C TYR A 26 14.19 33.81 -15.97
N SER A 27 13.63 34.39 -14.90
CA SER A 27 12.77 35.58 -14.97
C SER A 27 13.47 36.84 -15.51
N ASP A 28 14.79 36.89 -15.51
CA ASP A 28 15.54 38.12 -15.82
C ASP A 28 15.81 38.32 -17.32
N GLU A 29 15.65 37.29 -18.16
CA GLU A 29 16.02 37.38 -19.60
C GLU A 29 14.83 37.61 -20.56
N TYR A 30 13.58 37.47 -20.13
CA TYR A 30 12.41 37.54 -21.03
C TYR A 30 11.26 38.41 -20.54
N SER A 31 11.44 39.09 -19.43
CA SER A 31 10.44 39.95 -18.84
C SER A 31 10.66 41.40 -19.31
N ILE A 32 9.60 42.03 -19.81
CA ILE A 32 9.61 43.47 -20.05
C ILE A 32 9.04 44.11 -18.80
N GLU A 33 9.89 44.83 -18.07
CA GLU A 33 9.49 45.61 -16.91
C GLU A 33 8.57 46.74 -17.39
N ASN A 34 7.30 46.71 -16.98
CA ASN A 34 6.39 47.82 -17.26
C ASN A 34 6.72 49.01 -16.33
N SER A 35 6.12 50.18 -16.59
CA SER A 35 6.41 51.41 -15.83
C SER A 35 6.02 51.36 -14.35
N GLU A 36 5.43 50.25 -13.89
CA GLU A 36 5.03 49.99 -12.51
C GLU A 36 5.88 48.89 -11.83
N GLY A 37 6.89 48.33 -12.53
CA GLY A 37 7.81 47.34 -11.97
C GLY A 37 7.30 45.89 -12.01
N GLU A 38 6.27 45.60 -12.81
CA GLU A 38 5.76 44.24 -12.99
C GLU A 38 6.31 43.60 -14.28
N TYR A 39 6.53 42.28 -14.20
CA TYR A 39 7.07 41.46 -15.28
C TYR A 39 5.94 40.68 -15.98
N GLU A 40 5.63 41.04 -17.23
CA GLU A 40 4.60 40.37 -18.04
C GLU A 40 5.17 39.35 -19.04
N ILE A 41 4.48 38.22 -19.22
CA ILE A 41 4.77 37.22 -20.26
C ILE A 41 3.97 37.58 -21.53
N PRO A 42 4.60 37.65 -22.73
CA PRO A 42 3.91 38.07 -23.95
C PRO A 42 2.75 37.15 -24.38
N GLU A 43 1.67 37.75 -24.88
CA GLU A 43 0.39 37.10 -25.26
C GLU A 43 0.55 35.95 -26.29
N TYR A 44 1.58 35.98 -27.13
CA TYR A 44 1.84 34.90 -28.12
C TYR A 44 2.32 33.57 -27.48
N LEU A 45 2.88 33.63 -26.27
CA LEU A 45 3.28 32.45 -25.48
C LEU A 45 2.08 31.77 -24.82
N LEU A 46 1.02 32.54 -24.55
CA LEU A 46 -0.26 32.04 -24.02
C LEU A 46 -1.09 31.31 -25.09
N GLU A 47 -1.08 31.77 -26.34
CA GLU A 47 -1.78 31.07 -27.44
C GLU A 47 -1.17 29.69 -27.76
N GLN A 48 0.15 29.51 -27.60
CA GLN A 48 0.81 28.21 -27.83
C GLN A 48 0.56 27.17 -26.72
N LEU A 49 0.17 27.60 -25.52
CA LEU A 49 -0.19 26.70 -24.41
C LEU A 49 -1.60 26.09 -24.58
N ASN A 50 -2.51 26.80 -25.25
CA ASN A 50 -3.89 26.35 -25.48
C ASN A 50 -4.00 25.21 -26.50
N ASP A 51 -3.09 25.11 -27.48
CA ASP A 51 -3.08 24.02 -28.47
C ASP A 51 -2.55 22.69 -27.93
N CYS A 52 -2.05 22.64 -26.69
CA CYS A 52 -1.54 21.42 -26.05
C CYS A 52 -2.60 20.61 -25.27
N TYR A 53 -3.82 21.11 -25.15
CA TYR A 53 -4.89 20.47 -24.37
C TYR A 53 -6.18 20.29 -25.19
N SER A 54 -6.22 19.22 -25.98
CA SER A 54 -7.47 18.62 -26.47
C SER A 54 -7.44 17.10 -26.22
N GLY A 55 -7.95 16.67 -25.06
CA GLY A 55 -8.04 15.26 -24.67
C GLY A 55 -8.45 15.13 -23.21
N ASP A 56 -9.74 14.86 -22.98
CA ASP A 56 -10.42 14.84 -21.68
C ASP A 56 -9.73 13.97 -20.61
N THR A 57 -8.99 14.63 -19.72
CA THR A 57 -8.69 14.22 -18.34
C THR A 57 -8.24 15.47 -17.58
N PHE A 58 -9.15 16.13 -16.85
CA PHE A 58 -8.77 17.27 -16.00
C PHE A 58 -9.02 16.91 -14.53
N ALA A 59 -7.98 16.37 -13.90
CA ALA A 59 -7.80 16.36 -12.46
C ALA A 59 -6.59 17.24 -12.12
N PHE A 60 -6.73 18.55 -12.36
CA PHE A 60 -5.93 19.61 -11.73
C PHE A 60 -6.72 20.91 -11.89
N SER A 61 -7.38 21.38 -10.84
CA SER A 61 -7.90 22.75 -10.77
C SER A 61 -7.93 23.12 -9.30
N SER A 62 -7.11 24.05 -8.80
CA SER A 62 -7.17 25.47 -9.18
C SER A 62 -6.27 26.28 -8.24
N ILE A 63 -4.94 26.16 -8.37
CA ILE A 63 -3.99 27.21 -7.95
C ILE A 63 -3.04 27.40 -9.11
N SER A 64 -3.16 28.53 -9.81
CA SER A 64 -2.20 28.91 -10.86
C SER A 64 -0.96 29.60 -10.30
N LYS A 65 -0.99 30.07 -9.04
CA LYS A 65 0.16 30.71 -8.36
C LYS A 65 -0.08 30.81 -6.84
N MET A 66 0.94 30.50 -6.03
CA MET A 66 1.02 30.89 -4.62
C MET A 66 2.13 31.93 -4.50
N ILE A 67 1.78 33.16 -4.10
CA ILE A 67 2.75 34.24 -3.91
C ILE A 67 2.66 34.72 -2.47
N LEU A 68 3.81 34.75 -1.77
CA LEU A 68 3.95 35.50 -0.53
C LEU A 68 4.04 36.97 -0.93
N ASN A 69 2.98 37.75 -0.71
CA ASN A 69 2.94 39.10 -1.24
C ASN A 69 3.68 40.10 -0.36
N ASP A 70 3.58 40.00 0.97
CA ASP A 70 4.30 40.87 1.90
C ASP A 70 4.33 40.29 3.33
N ARG A 71 5.37 40.66 4.09
CA ARG A 71 5.33 40.69 5.57
C ARG A 71 4.85 42.08 5.97
N LEU A 72 3.58 42.20 6.34
CA LEU A 72 3.02 43.49 6.78
C LEU A 72 3.55 43.82 8.20
N GLU A 73 3.45 45.09 8.62
CA GLU A 73 3.68 45.48 10.02
C GLU A 73 2.83 44.60 10.96
N ASP A 74 3.39 44.22 12.12
CA ASP A 74 2.82 43.29 13.12
C ASP A 74 2.82 41.78 12.77
N ASP A 75 3.84 41.29 12.05
CA ASP A 75 4.08 39.84 11.78
C ASP A 75 2.92 39.13 11.05
N VAL A 76 2.19 39.86 10.23
CA VAL A 76 1.09 39.31 9.44
C VAL A 76 1.61 38.78 8.11
N TYR A 77 1.36 37.50 7.82
CA TYR A 77 1.70 36.84 6.56
C TYR A 77 0.48 36.79 5.65
N GLN A 78 0.62 37.28 4.42
CA GLN A 78 -0.45 37.32 3.42
C GLN A 78 -0.07 36.50 2.19
N PHE A 79 -0.85 35.45 1.93
CA PHE A 79 -0.69 34.58 0.76
C PHE A 79 -1.78 34.87 -0.25
N GLN A 80 -1.40 35.09 -1.52
CA GLN A 80 -2.35 35.23 -2.62
C GLN A 80 -2.46 33.92 -3.40
N PHE A 81 -3.69 33.49 -3.63
CA PHE A 81 -4.02 32.40 -4.56
C PHE A 81 -4.81 32.98 -5.73
N SER A 82 -4.36 32.73 -6.96
CA SER A 82 -5.14 33.02 -8.17
C SER A 82 -5.57 31.72 -8.85
N SER A 83 -6.79 31.71 -9.37
CA SER A 83 -7.31 30.65 -10.25
C SER A 83 -8.33 31.22 -11.23
N SER A 84 -8.29 30.82 -12.50
CA SER A 84 -9.44 30.97 -13.40
C SER A 84 -10.48 29.91 -13.04
N MET A 85 -11.69 30.31 -12.71
CA MET A 85 -12.73 29.41 -12.21
C MET A 85 -14.05 29.65 -12.93
N ASN A 86 -14.52 28.65 -13.68
CA ASN A 86 -15.82 28.71 -14.37
C ASN A 86 -16.88 27.76 -13.77
N ASP A 87 -16.67 27.17 -12.58
CA ASP A 87 -17.63 26.22 -12.00
C ASP A 87 -17.86 26.38 -10.48
N PHE A 88 -19.08 26.03 -10.07
CA PHE A 88 -19.65 26.05 -8.71
C PHE A 88 -18.78 25.30 -7.68
N LEU A 89 -18.55 25.92 -6.51
CA LEU A 89 -17.77 25.31 -5.42
C LEU A 89 -18.60 25.15 -4.14
N ARG A 90 -18.69 23.90 -3.66
CA ARG A 90 -18.66 23.60 -2.22
C ARG A 90 -17.23 23.16 -1.93
N LYS A 91 -16.45 23.93 -1.16
CA LYS A 91 -15.06 23.56 -0.84
C LYS A 91 -14.78 23.75 0.64
N GLN A 92 -14.28 22.71 1.29
CA GLN A 92 -13.46 22.85 2.48
C GLN A 92 -12.02 23.13 2.01
N ILE A 93 -11.41 24.22 2.47
CA ILE A 93 -10.11 24.68 1.99
C ILE A 93 -9.14 24.69 3.17
N LEU A 94 -7.96 24.10 2.98
CA LEU A 94 -6.80 24.17 3.89
C LEU A 94 -6.92 23.31 5.17
N ILE A 95 -6.17 22.20 5.17
CA ILE A 95 -5.52 21.68 6.38
C ILE A 95 -4.08 22.18 6.33
N GLY A 96 -3.71 23.08 7.25
CA GLY A 96 -2.32 23.45 7.47
C GLY A 96 -1.75 22.64 8.63
N GLN A 97 -0.63 21.95 8.43
CA GLN A 97 0.11 21.28 9.50
C GLN A 97 1.19 22.25 10.03
N LEU A 98 1.19 22.50 11.34
CA LEU A 98 2.20 23.32 12.02
C LEU A 98 3.01 22.45 12.98
N ASN A 99 4.34 22.54 12.90
CA ASN A 99 5.23 21.72 13.71
C ASN A 99 5.23 22.08 15.21
N THR A 100 4.54 23.14 15.66
CA THR A 100 4.41 23.46 17.09
C THR A 100 3.04 24.06 17.46
N MET A 101 2.47 23.61 18.58
CA MET A 101 1.09 23.90 19.03
C MET A 101 0.77 25.38 19.29
N SER A 102 1.75 26.29 19.32
CA SER A 102 1.59 27.61 19.93
C SER A 102 1.67 28.79 18.95
N GLN A 103 1.81 28.58 17.64
CA GLN A 103 2.32 29.64 16.78
C GLN A 103 1.31 30.46 15.98
N ILE A 104 0.00 30.17 15.92
CA ILE A 104 -0.95 31.02 15.14
C ILE A 104 -2.13 31.51 16.00
N ARG A 105 -2.21 32.84 16.15
CA ARG A 105 -3.25 33.59 16.87
C ARG A 105 -4.57 33.61 16.12
N SER A 106 -4.54 33.88 14.82
CA SER A 106 -5.71 33.88 13.94
C SER A 106 -5.35 33.57 12.49
N ALA A 107 -6.25 32.88 11.79
CA ALA A 107 -6.22 32.71 10.34
C ALA A 107 -7.52 33.26 9.75
N LYS A 108 -7.43 34.07 8.70
CA LYS A 108 -8.58 34.62 7.97
C LYS A 108 -8.47 34.29 6.51
N LEU A 109 -9.55 33.75 5.94
CA LEU A 109 -9.70 33.55 4.50
C LEU A 109 -10.58 34.68 3.96
N CYS A 110 -10.09 35.40 2.96
CA CYS A 110 -10.83 36.47 2.30
C CYS A 110 -10.99 36.14 0.81
N PHE A 111 -12.23 36.25 0.32
CA PHE A 111 -12.52 36.21 -1.11
C PHE A 111 -12.81 37.63 -1.60
N TYR A 112 -12.22 37.99 -2.73
CA TYR A 112 -12.55 39.23 -3.44
C TYR A 112 -13.11 38.87 -4.82
N GLY A 113 -14.33 39.32 -5.09
CA GLY A 113 -14.89 39.37 -6.44
C GLY A 113 -14.33 40.54 -7.25
N GLU A 114 -14.48 40.50 -8.58
CA GLU A 114 -14.02 41.58 -9.49
C GLU A 114 -14.64 42.95 -9.18
N ASP A 115 -15.82 42.99 -8.58
CA ASP A 115 -16.51 44.22 -8.16
C ASP A 115 -16.00 44.78 -6.82
N GLY A 116 -14.97 44.16 -6.24
CA GLY A 116 -14.43 44.52 -4.93
C GLY A 116 -15.32 44.08 -3.76
N THR A 117 -16.34 43.24 -4.00
CA THR A 117 -17.10 42.64 -2.90
C THR A 117 -16.19 41.73 -2.08
N LYS A 118 -16.21 41.96 -0.76
CA LYS A 118 -15.37 41.28 0.21
C LYS A 118 -16.24 40.38 1.08
N GLU A 119 -16.09 39.08 0.90
CA GLU A 119 -16.68 38.10 1.81
C GLU A 119 -15.62 37.56 2.75
N TYR A 120 -15.91 37.68 4.05
CA TYR A 120 -15.10 37.14 5.12
C TYR A 120 -15.78 35.87 5.62
N GLN A 121 -15.09 34.75 5.57
CA GLN A 121 -15.51 33.55 6.30
C GLN A 121 -14.37 33.05 7.17
N SER A 122 -14.69 32.81 8.44
CA SER A 122 -13.82 32.06 9.34
C SER A 122 -14.66 31.28 10.34
N SER A 123 -14.71 29.96 10.21
CA SER A 123 -14.86 29.06 11.34
C SER A 123 -13.53 28.34 11.53
N ARG A 124 -12.88 28.59 12.67
CA ARG A 124 -11.65 27.90 13.07
C ARG A 124 -12.05 26.69 13.91
N HIS A 125 -11.75 25.50 13.42
CA HIS A 125 -11.70 24.32 14.27
C HIS A 125 -10.23 24.00 14.55
N SER A 126 -9.81 24.17 15.81
CA SER A 126 -8.46 23.76 16.23
C SER A 126 -8.46 22.27 16.58
N LEU A 127 -7.63 21.50 15.89
CA LEU A 127 -7.38 20.09 16.18
C LEU A 127 -5.87 19.92 16.42
N GLY A 128 -5.41 20.27 17.63
CA GLY A 128 -4.00 20.13 18.02
C GLY A 128 -3.03 20.94 17.13
N HIS A 129 -2.03 20.28 16.55
CA HIS A 129 -1.00 20.86 15.66
C HIS A 129 -1.52 21.25 14.26
N GLN A 130 -2.80 21.02 13.97
CA GLN A 130 -3.43 21.32 12.69
C GLN A 130 -4.56 22.34 12.87
N PHE A 131 -4.76 23.16 11.84
CA PHE A 131 -5.95 24.01 11.73
C PHE A 131 -6.69 23.72 10.43
N GLN A 132 -8.02 23.70 10.51
CA GLN A 132 -8.91 23.57 9.37
C GLN A 132 -9.72 24.86 9.23
N ILE A 133 -9.88 25.33 7.98
CA ILE A 133 -10.78 26.43 7.63
C ILE A 133 -11.88 25.88 6.72
N SER A 134 -13.12 25.90 7.18
CA SER A 134 -14.27 25.50 6.36
C SER A 134 -14.95 26.73 5.78
N VAL A 135 -15.33 26.67 4.50
CA VAL A 135 -16.25 27.61 3.86
C VAL A 135 -17.62 26.96 3.90
N GLU A 136 -18.53 27.50 4.72
CA GLU A 136 -19.84 26.87 5.01
C GLU A 136 -20.90 27.18 3.94
N GLU A 137 -20.66 28.14 3.05
CA GLU A 137 -21.62 28.58 2.04
C GLU A 137 -21.10 28.36 0.61
N THR A 138 -22.04 28.07 -0.32
CA THR A 138 -21.76 28.00 -1.75
C THR A 138 -21.44 29.40 -2.28
N LEU A 139 -20.20 29.62 -2.69
CA LEU A 139 -19.73 30.88 -3.26
C LEU A 139 -19.72 30.79 -4.80
N THR A 140 -20.33 31.77 -5.47
CA THR A 140 -20.35 31.87 -6.94
C THR A 140 -19.58 33.11 -7.39
N PHE A 141 -18.39 32.92 -7.95
CA PHE A 141 -17.59 34.00 -8.53
C PHE A 141 -17.00 33.54 -9.87
N SER A 142 -16.93 34.45 -10.86
CA SER A 142 -16.33 34.22 -12.18
C SER A 142 -14.80 34.26 -12.15
N TYR A 143 -14.25 35.05 -11.22
CA TYR A 143 -12.86 35.12 -10.83
C TYR A 143 -12.81 35.49 -9.35
N ALA A 144 -12.04 34.75 -8.56
CA ALA A 144 -11.86 35.03 -7.13
C ALA A 144 -10.37 35.10 -6.79
N THR A 145 -9.96 36.19 -6.16
CA THR A 145 -8.63 36.27 -5.54
C THR A 145 -8.77 35.88 -4.09
N CYS A 146 -8.16 34.77 -3.69
CA CYS A 146 -8.23 34.29 -2.33
C CYS A 146 -6.98 34.74 -1.56
N TRP A 147 -7.19 35.24 -0.35
CA TRP A 147 -6.11 35.65 0.54
C TRP A 147 -6.21 34.91 1.87
N LEU A 148 -5.10 34.27 2.25
CA LEU A 148 -4.93 33.76 3.60
C LEU A 148 -4.06 34.73 4.40
N GLN A 149 -4.62 35.25 5.47
CA GLN A 149 -3.91 36.09 6.42
C GLN A 149 -3.63 35.28 7.69
N LEU A 150 -2.35 35.07 8.01
CA LEU A 150 -1.91 34.38 9.22
C LEU A 150 -1.27 35.39 10.18
N GLN A 151 -1.65 35.34 11.46
CA GLN A 151 -0.99 36.09 12.53
C GLN A 151 -0.34 35.12 13.51
N PRO A 152 0.99 35.02 13.58
CA PRO A 152 1.67 34.13 14.49
C PRO A 152 1.87 34.73 15.89
N ASN A 153 2.21 33.87 16.87
CA ASN A 153 2.51 34.26 18.27
C ASN A 153 4.02 34.45 18.54
N SER A 154 4.90 34.06 17.61
CA SER A 154 6.37 34.17 17.69
C SER A 154 6.99 34.07 16.29
N ASP A 155 8.33 34.18 16.16
CA ASP A 155 9.08 34.04 14.89
C ASP A 155 8.60 32.81 14.09
N PHE A 156 7.96 33.08 12.95
CA PHE A 156 7.31 32.12 12.06
C PHE A 156 8.06 32.08 10.73
N HIS A 157 8.47 30.88 10.30
CA HIS A 157 9.06 30.68 8.97
C HIS A 157 7.99 30.08 8.03
N PRO A 158 7.60 30.78 6.96
CA PRO A 158 6.50 30.36 6.08
C PRO A 158 6.78 29.10 5.24
N ASP A 159 8.03 28.63 5.19
CA ASP A 159 8.44 27.47 4.39
C ASP A 159 7.96 26.11 4.95
N SER A 160 7.34 26.10 6.15
CA SER A 160 6.84 24.89 6.80
C SER A 160 5.33 24.65 6.63
N LEU A 161 4.64 25.39 5.75
CA LEU A 161 3.20 25.16 5.50
C LEU A 161 2.97 24.30 4.27
N PHE A 162 2.24 23.21 4.48
CA PHE A 162 1.61 22.45 3.41
C PHE A 162 0.16 22.85 3.30
N PHE A 163 -0.29 23.12 2.07
CA PHE A 163 -1.69 23.38 1.76
C PHE A 163 -2.19 22.28 0.83
N HIS A 164 -3.20 21.54 1.27
CA HIS A 164 -3.91 20.60 0.41
C HIS A 164 -5.26 21.21 0.01
N LEU A 165 -5.48 21.32 -1.30
CA LEU A 165 -6.78 21.64 -1.88
C LEU A 165 -7.37 20.36 -2.43
N SER A 166 -8.48 19.92 -1.84
CA SER A 166 -9.29 18.86 -2.40
C SER A 166 -10.63 19.44 -2.87
N ASN A 167 -11.17 18.87 -3.94
CA ASN A 167 -12.55 19.11 -4.36
C ASN A 167 -13.54 18.18 -3.62
N HIS A 168 -13.05 17.38 -2.66
CA HIS A 168 -13.82 16.52 -1.78
C HIS A 168 -13.57 16.89 -0.31
N ASP A 169 -14.52 16.54 0.57
CA ASP A 169 -14.33 16.66 2.01
C ASP A 169 -13.13 15.79 2.42
N VAL A 170 -12.03 16.42 2.85
CA VAL A 170 -10.83 15.71 3.33
C VAL A 170 -11.09 15.31 4.77
N HIS A 171 -11.23 14.02 5.03
CA HIS A 171 -11.33 13.52 6.40
C HIS A 171 -9.96 13.07 6.90
N VAL A 172 -9.74 13.24 8.20
CA VAL A 172 -8.60 12.65 8.89
C VAL A 172 -9.11 11.52 9.76
N TYR A 173 -8.76 10.28 9.40
CA TYR A 173 -8.99 9.12 10.23
C TYR A 173 -7.98 9.14 11.38
N ASN A 174 -8.47 9.38 12.60
CA ASN A 174 -7.65 9.39 13.80
C ASN A 174 -7.93 8.13 14.63
N ALA A 175 -6.87 7.43 15.04
CA ALA A 175 -6.99 6.30 15.96
C ALA A 175 -5.73 6.14 16.82
N ASP A 176 -5.93 5.65 18.04
CA ASP A 176 -4.85 5.23 18.93
C ASP A 176 -4.85 3.70 19.00
N PHE A 177 -3.70 3.10 18.67
CA PHE A 177 -3.48 1.67 18.64
C PHE A 177 -2.55 1.29 19.79
N HIS A 178 -3.15 0.75 20.85
CA HIS A 178 -2.43 0.21 22.00
C HIS A 178 -1.98 -1.22 21.70
N ILE A 179 -0.68 -1.41 21.53
CA ILE A 179 -0.06 -2.70 21.24
C ILE A 179 0.30 -3.39 22.55
N ARG A 180 -0.35 -4.52 22.84
CA ARG A 180 -0.12 -5.29 24.07
C ARG A 180 -0.41 -6.78 23.93
N TRP A 181 0.13 -7.56 24.86
CA TRP A 181 -0.20 -8.97 25.03
C TRP A 181 -1.63 -9.14 25.54
N PHE A 182 -2.37 -10.06 24.92
CA PHE A 182 -3.77 -10.35 25.22
C PHE A 182 -4.00 -11.87 25.13
N ASN A 183 -4.71 -12.46 26.10
CA ASN A 183 -5.05 -13.88 26.07
C ASN A 183 -6.39 -14.09 25.36
N THR A 184 -6.44 -15.03 24.42
CA THR A 184 -7.66 -15.40 23.69
C THR A 184 -7.61 -16.85 23.21
N SER A 185 -8.75 -17.36 22.74
CA SER A 185 -8.91 -18.73 22.25
C SER A 185 -9.78 -18.78 20.98
N PRO A 186 -9.34 -18.17 19.86
CA PRO A 186 -10.14 -18.01 18.64
C PRO A 186 -10.54 -19.33 17.97
N ASP A 187 -9.82 -20.41 18.26
CA ASP A 187 -10.04 -21.76 17.77
C ASP A 187 -10.28 -22.77 18.91
N THR A 188 -10.64 -22.28 20.10
CA THR A 188 -10.76 -23.00 21.39
C THR A 188 -9.45 -23.30 22.13
N TYR A 189 -8.29 -23.06 21.53
CA TYR A 189 -7.01 -23.18 22.23
C TYR A 189 -6.59 -21.84 22.85
N GLU A 190 -6.50 -21.78 24.17
CA GLU A 190 -6.08 -20.55 24.86
C GLU A 190 -4.58 -20.28 24.67
N ARG A 191 -4.26 -19.10 24.14
CA ARG A 191 -2.88 -18.61 24.05
C ARG A 191 -2.80 -17.09 24.20
N SER A 192 -1.60 -16.60 24.56
CA SER A 192 -1.28 -15.18 24.52
C SER A 192 -0.95 -14.77 23.08
N ILE A 193 -1.47 -13.62 22.67
CA ILE A 193 -1.32 -13.03 21.34
C ILE A 193 -0.89 -11.58 21.48
N LEU A 194 -0.27 -11.04 20.46
CA LEU A 194 -0.08 -9.61 20.34
C LEU A 194 -1.34 -9.01 19.71
N SER A 195 -1.93 -8.03 20.36
CA SER A 195 -3.19 -7.40 19.93
C SER A 195 -3.02 -5.89 19.74
N ILE A 196 -3.95 -5.32 18.98
CA ILE A 196 -4.19 -3.88 18.94
C ILE A 196 -5.54 -3.66 19.61
N ASN A 197 -5.55 -2.87 20.68
CA ASN A 197 -6.76 -2.55 21.44
C ASN A 197 -7.52 -3.78 21.99
N ASP A 198 -6.81 -4.87 22.31
CA ASP A 198 -7.38 -6.14 22.80
C ASP A 198 -8.35 -6.81 21.79
N GLU A 199 -8.19 -6.55 20.48
CA GLU A 199 -9.05 -7.09 19.43
C GLU A 199 -8.35 -8.15 18.56
N ILE A 200 -9.13 -9.14 18.11
CA ILE A 200 -8.74 -10.13 17.09
C ILE A 200 -9.90 -10.36 16.09
N PRO A 201 -9.70 -10.18 14.78
CA PRO A 201 -8.56 -9.48 14.15
C PRO A 201 -8.41 -8.05 14.69
N ALA A 202 -7.25 -7.42 14.47
CA ALA A 202 -7.08 -6.02 14.82
C ALA A 202 -8.08 -5.10 14.07
N PRO A 203 -8.33 -3.87 14.57
CA PRO A 203 -9.31 -2.97 14.00
C PRO A 203 -9.15 -2.78 12.49
N THR A 204 -10.24 -2.93 11.73
CA THR A 204 -10.21 -2.65 10.29
C THR A 204 -10.26 -1.16 10.05
N ILE A 205 -9.27 -0.62 9.34
CA ILE A 205 -9.25 0.78 8.91
C ILE A 205 -10.08 0.88 7.62
N ILE A 206 -11.09 1.75 7.61
CA ILE A 206 -11.88 2.04 6.42
C ILE A 206 -11.89 3.55 6.21
N VAL A 207 -11.29 3.97 5.11
CA VAL A 207 -11.19 5.38 4.69
C VAL A 207 -11.57 5.50 3.22
N THR A 208 -11.72 6.71 2.72
CA THR A 208 -11.98 6.99 1.31
C THR A 208 -10.73 7.55 0.64
N ARG A 209 -10.52 7.25 -0.64
CA ARG A 209 -9.42 7.85 -1.44
C ARG A 209 -9.47 9.38 -1.29
N GLY A 210 -8.38 9.95 -0.81
CA GLY A 210 -8.22 11.39 -0.54
C GLY A 210 -8.26 11.76 0.94
N ASP A 211 -8.67 10.85 1.81
CA ASP A 211 -8.55 11.01 3.25
C ASP A 211 -7.08 10.90 3.70
N PHE A 212 -6.80 11.42 4.89
CA PHE A 212 -5.55 11.19 5.61
C PHE A 212 -5.76 10.15 6.71
N ILE A 213 -4.77 9.28 6.87
CA ILE A 213 -4.68 8.38 8.02
C ILE A 213 -3.71 9.02 9.01
N ASN A 214 -4.12 9.12 10.28
CA ASN A 214 -3.32 9.61 11.39
C ASN A 214 -3.46 8.66 12.58
N ILE A 215 -2.52 7.74 12.74
CA ILE A 215 -2.61 6.67 13.74
C ILE A 215 -1.45 6.76 14.73
N THR A 216 -1.77 6.88 16.01
CA THR A 216 -0.79 6.79 17.09
C THR A 216 -0.58 5.33 17.46
N ILE A 217 0.60 4.79 17.19
CA ILE A 217 1.01 3.47 17.69
C ILE A 217 1.63 3.66 19.07
N ILE A 218 1.05 3.01 20.09
CA ILE A 218 1.50 3.07 21.48
C ILE A 218 2.04 1.69 21.84
N ASN A 219 3.37 1.58 22.01
CA ASN A 219 4.02 0.31 22.31
C ASN A 219 4.00 0.03 23.82
N GLU A 220 3.10 -0.85 24.26
CA GLU A 220 3.01 -1.30 25.66
C GLU A 220 3.69 -2.66 25.88
N LEU A 221 4.44 -3.15 24.89
CA LEU A 221 5.21 -4.39 24.97
C LEU A 221 6.52 -4.17 25.74
N SER A 222 7.13 -5.29 26.12
CA SER A 222 8.52 -5.33 26.61
C SER A 222 9.56 -5.38 25.47
N GLU A 223 9.12 -5.35 24.22
CA GLU A 223 9.95 -5.44 23.03
C GLU A 223 9.61 -4.32 22.01
N PRO A 224 10.52 -3.99 21.08
CA PRO A 224 10.24 -2.98 20.08
C PRO A 224 9.17 -3.41 19.07
N THR A 225 8.62 -2.46 18.30
CA THR A 225 7.65 -2.75 17.24
C THR A 225 7.72 -1.70 16.13
N ALA A 226 7.11 -1.95 14.97
CA ALA A 226 6.87 -0.97 13.90
C ALA A 226 5.78 -1.51 12.99
N ILE A 227 4.92 -0.63 12.46
CA ILE A 227 3.77 -1.04 11.64
C ILE A 227 3.99 -0.64 10.19
N HIS A 228 3.99 -1.63 9.30
CA HIS A 228 4.00 -1.46 7.86
C HIS A 228 2.58 -1.45 7.28
N TRP A 229 2.38 -0.65 6.23
CA TRP A 229 1.10 -0.46 5.55
C TRP A 229 1.13 -1.16 4.18
N HIS A 230 0.94 -2.48 4.23
CA HIS A 230 1.13 -3.38 3.09
C HIS A 230 0.39 -2.95 1.83
N GLY A 231 1.15 -2.71 0.77
CA GLY A 231 0.65 -2.31 -0.54
C GLY A 231 0.36 -0.81 -0.66
N LEU A 232 0.59 0.01 0.37
CA LEU A 232 0.60 1.46 0.19
C LEU A 232 1.94 1.92 -0.39
N SER A 233 1.89 2.82 -1.35
CA SER A 233 3.04 3.35 -2.05
C SER A 233 3.85 4.34 -1.22
N GLN A 234 3.29 4.88 -0.14
CA GLN A 234 3.97 5.84 0.74
C GLN A 234 4.60 7.02 -0.03
N ARG A 235 3.91 7.49 -1.08
CA ARG A 235 4.36 8.61 -1.89
C ARG A 235 4.53 9.84 -1.02
N HIS A 236 5.74 10.40 -1.01
CA HIS A 236 6.12 11.55 -0.19
C HIS A 236 6.06 11.32 1.34
N SER A 237 5.86 10.08 1.79
CA SER A 237 5.76 9.69 3.20
C SER A 237 6.66 8.50 3.52
N LEU A 238 7.84 8.41 2.91
CA LEU A 238 8.77 7.28 3.04
C LEU A 238 9.04 6.85 4.49
N HIS A 239 9.21 7.78 5.44
CA HIS A 239 9.46 7.48 6.86
C HIS A 239 8.24 6.87 7.59
N MET A 240 7.08 6.84 6.94
CA MET A 240 5.85 6.22 7.43
C MET A 240 5.66 4.79 6.91
N ASP A 241 6.63 4.26 6.14
CA ASP A 241 6.53 2.90 5.58
C ASP A 241 6.63 1.80 6.63
N GLY A 242 7.20 2.03 7.82
CA GLY A 242 7.07 1.05 8.90
C GLY A 242 8.15 -0.01 9.00
N VAL A 243 9.31 0.16 8.37
CA VAL A 243 10.35 -0.88 8.30
C VAL A 243 11.56 -0.52 9.17
N PRO A 244 11.75 -1.21 10.31
CA PRO A 244 12.88 -0.97 11.21
C PRO A 244 14.25 -1.10 10.53
N GLY A 245 15.10 -0.10 10.77
CA GLY A 245 16.43 0.01 10.18
C GLY A 245 16.43 0.48 8.72
N VAL A 246 15.30 0.41 8.01
CA VAL A 246 15.22 0.83 6.60
C VAL A 246 14.64 2.25 6.51
N THR A 247 13.36 2.40 6.82
CA THR A 247 12.61 3.66 6.67
C THR A 247 12.39 4.39 7.98
N GLN A 248 12.42 3.68 9.10
CA GLN A 248 12.35 4.24 10.45
C GLN A 248 13.14 3.37 11.44
N CYS A 249 13.32 3.83 12.68
CA CYS A 249 13.71 2.93 13.77
C CYS A 249 12.50 2.26 14.40
N GLU A 250 12.79 1.27 15.23
CA GLU A 250 11.79 0.59 16.06
C GLU A 250 11.18 1.56 17.07
N ILE A 251 9.87 1.43 17.29
CA ILE A 251 9.15 2.08 18.40
C ILE A 251 9.51 1.30 19.66
N LEU A 252 10.28 1.89 20.57
CA LEU A 252 10.75 1.20 21.77
C LEU A 252 9.61 0.99 22.80
N PRO A 253 9.77 0.03 23.73
CA PRO A 253 8.86 -0.16 24.86
C PRO A 253 8.51 1.14 25.59
N GLY A 254 7.21 1.40 25.78
CA GLY A 254 6.67 2.59 26.44
C GLY A 254 6.71 3.87 25.59
N GLN A 255 7.18 3.80 24.33
CA GLN A 255 7.16 4.93 23.40
C GLN A 255 5.95 4.86 22.47
N SER A 256 5.75 5.96 21.73
CA SER A 256 4.71 6.04 20.71
C SER A 256 5.24 6.70 19.46
N PHE A 257 4.66 6.36 18.32
CA PHE A 257 4.97 6.94 17.03
C PHE A 257 3.67 7.19 16.26
N ILE A 258 3.58 8.32 15.58
CA ILE A 258 2.39 8.71 14.83
C ILE A 258 2.68 8.49 13.35
N TYR A 259 1.89 7.62 12.72
CA TYR A 259 1.90 7.45 11.27
C TYR A 259 0.89 8.40 10.64
N THR A 260 1.36 9.27 9.74
CA THR A 260 0.50 10.22 9.02
C THR A 260 0.80 10.17 7.53
N PHE A 261 -0.19 9.79 6.72
CA PHE A 261 -0.05 9.75 5.26
C PHE A 261 -1.39 9.90 4.54
N SER A 262 -1.31 10.34 3.28
CA SER A 262 -2.47 10.53 2.40
C SER A 262 -2.84 9.26 1.65
N THR A 263 -4.13 9.10 1.35
CA THR A 263 -4.67 8.00 0.54
C THR A 263 -5.02 8.40 -0.90
N GLU A 264 -4.79 9.66 -1.29
CA GLU A 264 -5.20 10.21 -2.60
C GLU A 264 -4.76 9.35 -3.81
N GLY A 265 -3.57 8.75 -3.73
CA GLY A 265 -2.98 8.01 -4.84
C GLY A 265 -3.48 6.58 -5.05
N GLN A 266 -4.26 6.00 -4.12
CA GLN A 266 -4.63 4.59 -4.15
C GLN A 266 -6.04 4.33 -3.62
N SER A 267 -6.67 3.27 -4.12
CA SER A 267 -7.92 2.72 -3.61
C SER A 267 -7.87 1.19 -3.68
N GLY A 268 -8.70 0.50 -2.90
CA GLY A 268 -8.83 -0.95 -2.91
C GLY A 268 -8.58 -1.62 -1.55
N THR A 269 -8.14 -2.89 -1.61
CA THR A 269 -7.96 -3.78 -0.46
C THR A 269 -6.48 -3.91 -0.07
N PHE A 270 -6.16 -3.43 1.11
CA PHE A 270 -4.83 -3.46 1.72
C PHE A 270 -4.94 -4.02 3.15
N TRP A 271 -3.82 -4.04 3.84
CA TRP A 271 -3.73 -4.46 5.23
C TRP A 271 -2.50 -3.81 5.86
N TYR A 272 -2.38 -3.89 7.16
CA TYR A 272 -1.23 -3.40 7.91
C TYR A 272 -0.78 -4.49 8.87
N HIS A 273 0.51 -4.52 9.18
CA HIS A 273 1.07 -5.52 10.09
C HIS A 273 2.37 -5.04 10.73
N SER A 274 2.76 -5.65 11.84
CA SER A 274 4.10 -5.41 12.38
C SER A 274 5.16 -5.91 11.41
N HIS A 275 6.20 -5.10 11.22
CA HIS A 275 7.38 -5.43 10.43
C HIS A 275 8.60 -5.71 11.33
N TYR A 276 8.36 -6.02 12.61
CA TYR A 276 9.38 -6.37 13.59
C TYR A 276 9.30 -7.85 13.97
N ALA A 277 10.39 -8.59 13.73
CA ALA A 277 10.49 -10.03 14.00
C ALA A 277 9.25 -10.80 13.49
N MET A 278 8.73 -11.75 14.27
CA MET A 278 7.53 -12.55 13.95
C MET A 278 6.24 -11.98 14.57
N GLN A 279 6.20 -10.70 14.94
CA GLN A 279 5.10 -10.14 15.72
C GLN A 279 3.73 -10.23 15.03
N TYR A 280 3.68 -10.12 13.70
CA TYR A 280 2.40 -10.27 13.00
C TYR A 280 1.94 -11.73 12.90
N GLY A 281 2.87 -12.69 12.96
CA GLY A 281 2.55 -14.10 13.18
C GLY A 281 1.83 -14.33 14.52
N ASP A 282 2.09 -13.48 15.51
CA ASP A 282 1.45 -13.50 16.83
C ASP A 282 0.22 -12.58 16.96
N GLY A 283 -0.21 -11.90 15.90
CA GLY A 283 -1.50 -11.19 15.85
C GLY A 283 -1.46 -9.69 15.54
N LEU A 284 -0.28 -9.05 15.47
CA LEU A 284 -0.17 -7.62 15.09
C LEU A 284 -0.40 -7.40 13.60
N LYS A 285 -1.66 -7.51 13.17
CA LYS A 285 -2.11 -7.26 11.80
C LYS A 285 -3.60 -6.97 11.74
N GLY A 286 -4.00 -6.14 10.76
CA GLY A 286 -5.40 -5.84 10.50
C GLY A 286 -5.62 -5.37 9.06
N ALA A 287 -6.88 -5.30 8.65
CA ALA A 287 -7.25 -4.89 7.30
C ALA A 287 -7.25 -3.36 7.13
N LEU A 288 -6.93 -2.89 5.92
CA LEU A 288 -6.98 -1.49 5.53
C LEU A 288 -7.72 -1.36 4.19
N ILE A 289 -8.89 -0.74 4.20
CA ILE A 289 -9.73 -0.56 3.01
C ILE A 289 -9.76 0.91 2.66
N ILE A 290 -9.30 1.25 1.45
CA ILE A 290 -9.45 2.59 0.88
C ILE A 290 -10.57 2.52 -0.15
N LYS A 291 -11.74 3.07 0.19
CA LYS A 291 -12.91 3.12 -0.69
C LYS A 291 -12.63 4.04 -1.86
N ASP A 292 -13.05 3.61 -3.05
CA ASP A 292 -13.02 4.44 -4.24
C ASP A 292 -14.41 5.06 -4.45
N PRO A 293 -14.54 6.41 -4.42
CA PRO A 293 -15.78 7.08 -4.80
C PRO A 293 -16.26 6.68 -6.21
N ASP A 294 -15.32 6.34 -7.09
CA ASP A 294 -15.54 5.95 -8.49
C ASP A 294 -15.40 4.43 -8.69
N ASP A 295 -15.64 3.62 -7.65
CA ASP A 295 -15.53 2.15 -7.72
C ASP A 295 -16.35 1.61 -8.91
N PRO A 296 -15.71 1.08 -9.97
CA PRO A 296 -16.40 0.65 -11.19
C PRO A 296 -17.29 -0.57 -10.96
N TRP A 297 -17.14 -1.26 -9.82
CA TRP A 297 -17.92 -2.42 -9.44
C TRP A 297 -19.08 -2.09 -8.50
N LYS A 298 -19.20 -0.84 -8.00
CA LYS A 298 -20.17 -0.50 -6.94
C LYS A 298 -21.62 -0.85 -7.27
N SER A 299 -22.02 -0.70 -8.52
CA SER A 299 -23.40 -1.02 -8.97
C SER A 299 -23.69 -2.52 -9.10
N TYR A 300 -22.69 -3.39 -8.94
CA TYR A 300 -22.83 -4.84 -9.14
C TYR A 300 -23.04 -5.63 -7.85
N TYR A 301 -23.00 -4.99 -6.68
CA TYR A 301 -23.19 -5.64 -5.39
C TYR A 301 -24.03 -4.77 -4.44
N GLN A 302 -24.74 -5.43 -3.53
CA GLN A 302 -25.57 -4.79 -2.52
C GLN A 302 -24.80 -4.63 -1.20
N ASP A 303 -23.97 -5.62 -0.88
CA ASP A 303 -23.22 -5.71 0.37
C ASP A 303 -21.74 -5.98 0.13
N GLU A 304 -20.89 -5.56 1.07
CA GLU A 304 -19.44 -5.76 1.02
C GLU A 304 -18.91 -6.16 2.40
N GLU A 305 -18.03 -7.15 2.42
CA GLU A 305 -17.40 -7.62 3.65
C GLU A 305 -15.91 -7.96 3.44
N VAL A 306 -15.11 -7.79 4.48
CA VAL A 306 -13.69 -8.18 4.52
C VAL A 306 -13.57 -9.58 5.12
N LEU A 307 -12.81 -10.45 4.47
CA LEU A 307 -12.44 -11.79 4.95
C LEU A 307 -10.92 -11.87 5.10
N GLN A 308 -10.43 -11.65 6.32
CA GLN A 308 -9.05 -11.90 6.70
C GLN A 308 -8.88 -13.39 6.99
N ILE A 309 -7.92 -14.01 6.31
CA ILE A 309 -7.57 -15.42 6.51
C ILE A 309 -6.10 -15.47 6.92
N THR A 310 -5.80 -16.21 7.98
CA THR A 310 -4.44 -16.35 8.51
C THR A 310 -4.18 -17.77 8.97
N ASP A 311 -2.98 -18.27 8.77
CA ASP A 311 -2.48 -19.38 9.57
C ASP A 311 -2.42 -19.02 11.06
N TRP A 312 -2.48 -20.06 11.89
CA TRP A 312 -2.51 -19.94 13.33
C TRP A 312 -1.61 -20.97 13.99
N TYR A 313 -0.77 -20.48 14.88
CA TYR A 313 0.12 -21.27 15.70
C TYR A 313 -0.43 -21.31 17.13
N HIS A 314 -0.30 -22.42 17.84
CA HIS A 314 -0.62 -22.52 19.26
C HIS A 314 0.56 -22.11 20.14
N VAL A 315 1.75 -22.48 19.70
CA VAL A 315 2.99 -21.96 20.26
C VAL A 315 3.23 -20.56 19.69
N PRO A 316 3.44 -19.52 20.52
CA PRO A 316 3.76 -18.20 20.04
C PRO A 316 4.92 -18.16 19.04
N ALA A 317 4.74 -17.41 17.96
CA ALA A 317 5.67 -17.31 16.85
C ALA A 317 7.03 -16.78 17.29
N HIS A 318 7.10 -15.88 18.28
CA HIS A 318 8.37 -15.45 18.85
C HIS A 318 9.14 -16.58 19.58
N ILE A 319 8.45 -17.57 20.15
CA ILE A 319 9.08 -18.76 20.76
C ILE A 319 9.52 -19.73 19.66
N LEU A 320 8.66 -19.95 18.66
CA LEU A 320 8.99 -20.76 17.50
C LEU A 320 10.19 -20.20 16.75
N LEU A 321 10.32 -18.88 16.64
CA LEU A 321 11.46 -18.21 16.01
C LEU A 321 12.77 -18.56 16.69
N GLN A 322 12.82 -18.52 18.02
CA GLN A 322 14.03 -18.88 18.78
C GLN A 322 14.48 -20.30 18.45
N THR A 323 13.53 -21.23 18.30
CA THR A 323 13.83 -22.61 17.92
C THR A 323 14.20 -22.72 16.45
N TYR A 324 13.48 -22.03 15.58
CA TYR A 324 13.66 -22.05 14.14
C TYR A 324 15.02 -21.54 13.70
N LEU A 325 15.62 -20.58 14.42
CA LEU A 325 16.96 -20.06 14.12
C LEU A 325 18.09 -21.07 14.45
N TYR A 326 17.82 -22.20 15.11
CA TYR A 326 18.82 -23.23 15.39
C TYR A 326 19.01 -24.22 14.24
N PRO A 327 20.25 -24.57 13.85
CA PRO A 327 20.50 -25.62 12.86
C PRO A 327 19.84 -26.96 13.20
N GLY A 328 18.94 -27.40 12.35
CA GLY A 328 18.28 -28.70 12.26
C GLY A 328 16.78 -28.58 12.01
N THR A 329 16.21 -27.37 12.09
CA THR A 329 14.76 -27.14 12.15
C THR A 329 14.17 -26.76 10.80
N LEU A 330 12.98 -27.28 10.53
CA LEU A 330 12.16 -26.92 9.38
C LEU A 330 11.30 -25.70 9.69
N ASP A 331 10.72 -25.11 8.65
CA ASP A 331 9.71 -24.08 8.79
C ASP A 331 8.60 -24.54 9.75
N PRO A 332 8.25 -23.73 10.76
CA PRO A 332 7.16 -24.06 11.66
C PRO A 332 5.84 -24.19 10.89
N VAL A 333 5.24 -25.38 11.01
CA VAL A 333 3.94 -25.68 10.41
C VAL A 333 2.85 -25.16 11.36
N PRO A 334 1.89 -24.36 10.88
CA PRO A 334 0.79 -23.88 11.71
C PRO A 334 -0.18 -25.01 12.08
N ASP A 335 -0.80 -24.88 13.26
CA ASP A 335 -1.74 -25.85 13.81
C ASP A 335 -3.10 -25.79 13.09
N THR A 336 -3.55 -24.59 12.71
CA THR A 336 -4.83 -24.35 12.03
C THR A 336 -4.83 -23.03 11.23
N ILE A 337 -6.01 -22.58 10.79
CA ILE A 337 -6.28 -21.29 10.15
C ILE A 337 -7.33 -20.52 10.98
N LEU A 338 -7.35 -19.20 10.91
CA LEU A 338 -8.50 -18.38 11.33
C LEU A 338 -9.14 -17.70 10.11
N ILE A 339 -10.47 -17.69 10.05
CA ILE A 339 -11.25 -16.82 9.15
C ILE A 339 -11.89 -15.74 10.02
N ASN A 340 -11.50 -14.47 9.82
CA ASN A 340 -11.92 -13.32 10.63
C ASN A 340 -11.82 -13.59 12.15
N GLY A 341 -10.71 -14.18 12.59
CA GLY A 341 -10.44 -14.44 14.01
C GLY A 341 -11.16 -15.65 14.59
N ILE A 342 -11.78 -16.51 13.78
CA ILE A 342 -12.42 -17.75 14.25
C ILE A 342 -11.81 -18.95 13.50
N GLY A 343 -11.35 -19.94 14.27
CA GLY A 343 -10.76 -21.18 13.75
C GLY A 343 -11.45 -22.42 14.31
N GLN A 344 -10.95 -23.59 13.94
CA GLN A 344 -11.37 -24.86 14.53
C GLN A 344 -10.15 -25.67 14.94
N TYR A 345 -10.15 -26.10 16.21
CA TYR A 345 -9.20 -27.02 16.80
C TYR A 345 -9.89 -27.77 17.95
N ASP A 346 -9.60 -29.07 18.13
CA ASP A 346 -10.08 -29.91 19.24
C ASP A 346 -11.56 -29.66 19.65
N CYS A 347 -12.45 -29.70 18.66
CA CYS A 347 -13.87 -29.41 18.88
C CYS A 347 -14.49 -30.39 19.89
N ASP A 348 -15.56 -29.97 20.58
CA ASP A 348 -16.10 -30.71 21.71
C ASP A 348 -16.55 -32.14 21.35
N SER A 349 -16.86 -32.96 22.36
CA SER A 349 -17.28 -34.36 22.15
C SER A 349 -18.56 -34.53 21.31
N ASN A 350 -19.31 -33.44 21.06
CA ASN A 350 -20.48 -33.41 20.18
C ASN A 350 -20.13 -32.90 18.76
N GLY A 351 -18.89 -32.46 18.52
CA GLY A 351 -18.41 -31.89 17.27
C GLY A 351 -18.75 -30.41 17.07
N GLU A 352 -19.13 -29.69 18.13
CA GLU A 352 -19.44 -28.26 18.06
C GLU A 352 -18.15 -27.43 18.07
N CYS A 353 -17.80 -26.86 16.91
CA CYS A 353 -16.73 -25.88 16.77
C CYS A 353 -17.31 -24.46 16.60
N PRO A 354 -16.58 -23.39 16.95
CA PRO A 354 -16.95 -22.05 16.55
C PRO A 354 -16.79 -21.89 15.02
N TYR A 355 -17.74 -21.20 14.39
CA TYR A 355 -17.71 -20.90 12.96
C TYR A 355 -17.91 -19.41 12.76
N TYR A 356 -17.06 -18.80 11.94
CA TYR A 356 -17.37 -17.48 11.39
C TYR A 356 -18.64 -17.57 10.55
N ARG A 357 -19.54 -16.58 10.70
CA ARG A 357 -20.84 -16.53 10.03
C ARG A 357 -20.97 -15.19 9.32
N THR A 358 -21.22 -15.24 8.02
CA THR A 358 -21.54 -14.07 7.19
C THR A 358 -22.89 -14.30 6.52
N SER A 359 -23.69 -13.25 6.37
CA SER A 359 -25.04 -13.33 5.81
C SER A 359 -25.14 -12.76 4.41
N ILE A 360 -26.09 -13.29 3.63
CA ILE A 360 -26.47 -12.78 2.32
C ILE A 360 -27.95 -13.08 2.03
N CYS A 361 -28.65 -12.15 1.38
CA CYS A 361 -30.03 -12.39 0.93
C CYS A 361 -30.07 -13.18 -0.38
N SER A 362 -31.13 -13.96 -0.55
CA SER A 362 -31.34 -14.77 -1.74
C SER A 362 -31.60 -13.91 -2.99
N GLY A 363 -30.81 -14.13 -4.04
CA GLY A 363 -30.83 -13.35 -5.28
C GLY A 363 -29.92 -12.11 -5.29
N GLU A 364 -29.24 -11.79 -4.19
CA GLU A 364 -28.30 -10.66 -4.11
C GLU A 364 -26.87 -11.03 -4.50
N THR A 365 -26.07 -10.00 -4.76
CA THR A 365 -24.63 -10.11 -4.99
C THR A 365 -23.88 -9.42 -3.86
N LYS A 366 -22.94 -10.14 -3.25
CA LYS A 366 -22.05 -9.61 -2.21
C LYS A 366 -20.61 -9.58 -2.71
N ARG A 367 -19.89 -8.54 -2.31
CA ARG A 367 -18.45 -8.42 -2.50
C ARG A 367 -17.73 -8.95 -1.27
N PHE A 368 -16.81 -9.88 -1.45
CA PHE A 368 -15.85 -10.26 -0.43
C PHE A 368 -14.47 -9.72 -0.77
N ARG A 369 -13.86 -8.99 0.17
CA ARG A 369 -12.46 -8.55 0.14
C ARG A 369 -11.61 -9.52 0.92
N ILE A 370 -10.97 -10.44 0.22
CA ILE A 370 -10.25 -11.56 0.81
C ILE A 370 -8.77 -11.18 0.94
N ILE A 371 -8.21 -11.37 2.13
CA ILE A 371 -6.83 -11.02 2.47
C ILE A 371 -6.15 -12.24 3.07
N ASN A 372 -5.04 -12.69 2.49
CA ASN A 372 -4.18 -13.68 3.15
C ASN A 372 -3.14 -12.97 4.02
N THR A 373 -3.37 -12.98 5.31
CA THR A 373 -2.55 -12.35 6.36
C THR A 373 -1.66 -13.36 7.09
N SER A 374 -1.47 -14.54 6.50
CA SER A 374 -0.65 -15.62 7.05
C SER A 374 0.83 -15.25 7.12
N ALA A 375 1.55 -15.79 8.09
CA ALA A 375 3.00 -15.70 8.16
C ALA A 375 3.70 -16.67 7.20
N TYR A 376 3.04 -17.80 6.87
CA TYR A 376 3.62 -18.90 6.10
C TYR A 376 2.67 -19.44 5.04
N ALA A 377 1.42 -19.72 5.40
CA ALA A 377 0.52 -20.54 4.60
C ALA A 377 0.03 -19.85 3.33
N THR A 378 0.18 -20.54 2.19
CA THR A 378 -0.65 -20.29 1.01
C THR A 378 -2.02 -20.92 1.22
N ILE A 379 -3.09 -20.18 0.98
CA ILE A 379 -4.45 -20.61 1.29
C ILE A 379 -5.25 -20.78 0.00
N THR A 380 -6.02 -21.86 -0.06
CA THR A 380 -7.08 -22.05 -1.06
C THR A 380 -8.44 -21.84 -0.43
N LEU A 381 -9.19 -20.86 -0.93
CA LEU A 381 -10.55 -20.56 -0.54
C LEU A 381 -11.55 -21.17 -1.53
N THR A 382 -12.62 -21.78 -1.03
CA THR A 382 -13.79 -22.18 -1.81
C THR A 382 -15.08 -21.76 -1.11
N ILE A 383 -16.15 -21.60 -1.88
CA ILE A 383 -17.51 -21.39 -1.36
C ILE A 383 -18.41 -22.43 -2.03
N ASP A 384 -18.97 -23.33 -1.23
CA ASP A 384 -19.74 -24.47 -1.73
C ASP A 384 -20.89 -23.98 -2.64
N GLN A 385 -21.04 -24.60 -3.81
CA GLN A 385 -22.06 -24.27 -4.82
C GLN A 385 -21.96 -22.85 -5.43
N HIS A 386 -20.87 -22.13 -5.20
CA HIS A 386 -20.65 -20.78 -5.71
C HIS A 386 -19.39 -20.68 -6.56
N ARG A 387 -19.48 -19.90 -7.64
CA ARG A 387 -18.31 -19.41 -8.36
C ARG A 387 -18.04 -17.99 -7.94
N MET A 388 -16.77 -17.61 -7.91
CA MET A 388 -16.29 -16.31 -7.52
C MET A 388 -15.87 -15.52 -8.75
N ARG A 389 -16.48 -14.34 -8.96
CA ARG A 389 -16.07 -13.43 -10.04
C ARG A 389 -14.96 -12.51 -9.53
N LEU A 390 -13.75 -12.61 -10.08
CA LEU A 390 -12.61 -11.80 -9.65
C LEU A 390 -12.71 -10.37 -10.18
N ILE A 391 -12.70 -9.38 -9.29
CA ILE A 391 -12.89 -7.96 -9.64
C ILE A 391 -11.75 -7.03 -9.18
N GLU A 392 -10.91 -7.46 -8.24
CA GLU A 392 -9.75 -6.70 -7.76
C GLU A 392 -8.63 -7.68 -7.37
N SER A 393 -7.37 -7.28 -7.58
CA SER A 393 -6.18 -7.96 -7.08
C SER A 393 -5.23 -6.91 -6.51
N ASP A 394 -4.92 -6.99 -5.21
CA ASP A 394 -3.97 -6.10 -4.52
C ASP A 394 -4.23 -4.59 -4.76
N GLY A 395 -5.49 -4.17 -4.83
CA GLY A 395 -5.90 -2.79 -5.13
C GLY A 395 -6.06 -2.47 -6.63
N THR A 396 -5.66 -3.35 -7.53
CA THR A 396 -5.88 -3.19 -8.98
C THR A 396 -7.21 -3.79 -9.41
N TYR A 397 -8.11 -2.95 -9.94
CA TYR A 397 -9.36 -3.41 -10.53
C TYR A 397 -9.12 -4.30 -11.77
N LEU A 398 -9.80 -5.44 -11.80
CA LEU A 398 -9.79 -6.42 -12.88
C LEU A 398 -11.01 -6.23 -13.78
N ASN A 399 -10.94 -6.70 -15.03
CA ASN A 399 -12.07 -6.58 -15.97
C ASN A 399 -13.30 -7.47 -15.64
N GLY A 400 -13.21 -8.30 -14.59
CA GLY A 400 -14.31 -9.15 -14.14
C GLY A 400 -14.70 -10.29 -15.07
N LYS A 401 -13.87 -10.66 -16.06
CA LYS A 401 -14.19 -11.78 -16.98
C LYS A 401 -13.85 -13.16 -16.40
N LYS A 402 -12.95 -13.22 -15.41
CA LYS A 402 -12.51 -14.49 -14.81
C LYS A 402 -13.45 -14.90 -13.67
N TYR A 403 -14.00 -16.10 -13.78
CA TYR A 403 -14.72 -16.79 -12.72
C TYR A 403 -13.90 -17.98 -12.26
N VAL A 404 -13.86 -18.20 -10.95
CA VAL A 404 -13.09 -19.29 -10.34
C VAL A 404 -13.95 -20.03 -9.32
N GLU A 405 -13.75 -21.33 -9.19
CA GLU A 405 -14.41 -22.17 -8.18
C GLU A 405 -13.58 -22.25 -6.90
N SER A 406 -12.26 -22.20 -7.04
CA SER A 406 -11.29 -22.06 -5.96
C SER A 406 -10.41 -20.84 -6.20
N LEU A 407 -10.07 -20.14 -5.13
CA LEU A 407 -9.18 -18.99 -5.15
C LEU A 407 -7.97 -19.28 -4.29
N ARG A 408 -6.77 -19.24 -4.89
CA ARG A 408 -5.52 -19.41 -4.16
C ARG A 408 -4.86 -18.06 -3.93
N LEU A 409 -4.40 -17.83 -2.71
CA LEU A 409 -3.75 -16.60 -2.28
C LEU A 409 -2.49 -16.96 -1.50
N SER A 410 -1.34 -16.45 -1.91
CA SER A 410 -0.11 -16.53 -1.11
C SER A 410 -0.12 -15.46 0.00
N PRO A 411 0.69 -15.61 1.07
CA PRO A 411 0.88 -14.56 2.07
C PRO A 411 1.07 -13.16 1.45
N GLY A 412 0.34 -12.18 1.96
CA GLY A 412 0.36 -10.79 1.49
C GLY A 412 -0.56 -10.49 0.30
N GLN A 413 -1.10 -11.50 -0.39
CA GLN A 413 -2.02 -11.29 -1.52
C GLN A 413 -3.47 -11.02 -1.07
N ARG A 414 -4.16 -10.21 -1.88
CA ARG A 414 -5.58 -9.85 -1.71
C ARG A 414 -6.33 -9.97 -3.01
N TYR A 415 -7.58 -10.40 -2.92
CA TYR A 415 -8.52 -10.34 -4.05
C TYR A 415 -9.88 -9.85 -3.57
N SER A 416 -10.54 -9.05 -4.40
CA SER A 416 -11.99 -8.87 -4.26
C SER A 416 -12.73 -9.77 -5.23
N VAL A 417 -13.76 -10.45 -4.74
CA VAL A 417 -14.66 -11.28 -5.54
C VAL A 417 -16.11 -10.88 -5.38
N LEU A 418 -16.90 -11.09 -6.42
CA LEU A 418 -18.37 -11.04 -6.33
C LEU A 418 -18.94 -12.46 -6.29
N ILE A 419 -19.86 -12.67 -5.36
CA ILE A 419 -20.67 -13.88 -5.24
C ILE A 419 -22.13 -13.49 -5.47
N THR A 420 -22.75 -14.06 -6.49
CA THR A 420 -24.18 -13.87 -6.78
C THR A 420 -24.94 -15.10 -6.35
N THR A 421 -25.92 -14.92 -5.47
CA THR A 421 -26.74 -16.01 -4.95
C THR A 421 -27.90 -16.34 -5.87
N LYS A 422 -28.39 -17.59 -5.83
CA LYS A 422 -29.58 -18.01 -6.57
C LYS A 422 -30.80 -17.97 -5.67
N LYS A 423 -31.91 -17.39 -6.15
CA LYS A 423 -33.22 -17.43 -5.47
C LYS A 423 -33.74 -18.84 -5.15
N THR A 424 -33.24 -19.85 -5.85
CA THR A 424 -33.65 -21.25 -5.67
C THR A 424 -32.97 -21.95 -4.49
N PHE A 425 -31.94 -21.35 -3.89
CA PHE A 425 -31.23 -21.99 -2.79
C PHE A 425 -32.09 -21.98 -1.52
N LYS A 426 -32.13 -23.14 -0.85
CA LYS A 426 -32.88 -23.37 0.40
C LYS A 426 -31.96 -23.65 1.59
N ASN A 427 -30.66 -23.51 1.39
CA ASN A 427 -29.62 -23.91 2.33
C ASN A 427 -28.63 -22.77 2.55
N SER A 428 -27.98 -22.79 3.71
CA SER A 428 -26.72 -22.08 3.95
C SER A 428 -25.54 -22.91 3.41
N PHE A 429 -24.43 -22.26 3.08
CA PHE A 429 -23.28 -22.91 2.42
C PHE A 429 -21.98 -22.72 3.20
N TRP A 430 -21.04 -23.65 3.03
CA TRP A 430 -19.72 -23.53 3.62
C TRP A 430 -18.82 -22.63 2.80
N ILE A 431 -18.07 -21.77 3.50
CA ILE A 431 -16.85 -21.13 3.03
C ILE A 431 -15.70 -21.96 3.63
N ARG A 432 -14.75 -22.39 2.82
CA ARG A 432 -13.65 -23.28 3.27
C ARG A 432 -12.31 -22.65 2.93
N ALA A 433 -11.45 -22.51 3.93
CA ALA A 433 -10.07 -22.08 3.76
C ALA A 433 -9.15 -23.26 4.07
N THR A 434 -8.33 -23.65 3.09
CA THR A 434 -7.43 -24.80 3.18
C THR A 434 -5.99 -24.37 3.01
N ILE A 435 -5.11 -24.79 3.92
CA ILE A 435 -3.65 -24.67 3.75
C ILE A 435 -3.27 -25.51 2.54
N HIS A 436 -2.68 -24.89 1.54
CA HIS A 436 -2.13 -25.61 0.40
C HIS A 436 -0.99 -26.51 0.91
N PRO A 437 -1.04 -27.83 0.70
CA PRO A 437 0.07 -28.69 1.08
C PRO A 437 1.30 -28.25 0.33
N PHE A 438 2.33 -27.86 1.08
CA PHE A 438 3.61 -27.54 0.48
C PHE A 438 4.05 -28.74 -0.36
N VAL A 439 4.47 -28.45 -1.59
CA VAL A 439 4.82 -29.48 -2.55
C VAL A 439 6.14 -30.10 -2.09
N ASP A 440 6.01 -31.23 -1.40
CA ASP A 440 7.04 -32.23 -1.06
C ASP A 440 7.83 -31.98 0.24
N TYR A 441 7.14 -32.11 1.39
CA TYR A 441 7.77 -32.57 2.63
C TYR A 441 6.99 -33.77 3.21
N ASN A 442 7.35 -34.97 2.74
CA ASN A 442 7.23 -36.25 3.46
C ASN A 442 5.89 -36.60 4.14
N ASP A 443 4.73 -36.28 3.55
CA ASP A 443 3.43 -36.69 4.12
C ASP A 443 3.30 -36.38 5.63
N GLN A 444 3.93 -35.30 6.12
CA GLN A 444 3.94 -34.95 7.55
C GLN A 444 2.69 -34.18 8.01
N TYR A 445 1.61 -34.21 7.23
CA TYR A 445 0.28 -33.95 7.76
C TYR A 445 -0.09 -35.10 8.69
N THR A 446 0.43 -35.05 9.90
CA THR A 446 -0.06 -35.89 10.99
C THR A 446 -1.51 -35.52 11.28
N SER A 447 -2.27 -36.46 11.85
CA SER A 447 -3.67 -36.30 12.24
C SER A 447 -3.96 -35.19 13.28
N VAL A 448 -2.99 -34.31 13.55
CA VAL A 448 -3.01 -33.26 14.58
C VAL A 448 -3.17 -31.86 13.96
N ILE A 449 -2.89 -31.69 12.67
CA ILE A 449 -3.08 -30.40 11.96
C ILE A 449 -4.51 -30.35 11.43
N HIS A 450 -5.19 -29.22 11.60
CA HIS A 450 -6.48 -28.93 10.97
C HIS A 450 -6.24 -28.07 9.71
N PRO A 451 -5.86 -28.67 8.56
CA PRO A 451 -5.45 -27.90 7.39
C PRO A 451 -6.62 -27.20 6.70
N THR A 452 -7.87 -27.45 7.10
CA THR A 452 -9.04 -26.75 6.55
C THR A 452 -9.97 -26.26 7.64
N VAL A 453 -10.29 -24.98 7.56
CA VAL A 453 -11.20 -24.27 8.45
C VAL A 453 -12.43 -23.84 7.68
N GLN A 454 -13.57 -23.89 8.35
CA GLN A 454 -14.88 -23.65 7.78
C GLN A 454 -15.51 -22.39 8.38
N ALA A 455 -16.23 -21.68 7.54
CA ALA A 455 -17.14 -20.59 7.90
C ALA A 455 -18.48 -20.82 7.18
N ILE A 456 -19.53 -20.14 7.62
CA ILE A 456 -20.89 -20.34 7.11
C ILE A 456 -21.35 -19.07 6.41
N LEU A 457 -21.72 -19.22 5.14
CA LEU A 457 -22.49 -18.25 4.38
C LEU A 457 -23.99 -18.51 4.63
N GLU A 458 -24.57 -17.70 5.50
CA GLU A 458 -25.96 -17.78 5.94
C GLU A 458 -26.89 -17.10 4.95
N TYR A 459 -27.95 -17.82 4.57
CA TYR A 459 -28.93 -17.32 3.63
C TYR A 459 -30.17 -16.82 4.33
N PHE A 460 -30.66 -15.69 3.84
CA PHE A 460 -31.96 -15.14 4.20
C PHE A 460 -32.88 -15.19 2.96
N ASP A 461 -34.13 -15.59 3.18
CA ASP A 461 -35.17 -15.52 2.13
C ASP A 461 -35.64 -14.06 1.90
N GLU A 462 -36.54 -13.87 0.93
CA GLU A 462 -37.07 -12.54 0.58
C GLU A 462 -37.87 -11.89 1.73
N ASP A 463 -38.35 -12.68 2.69
CA ASP A 463 -39.08 -12.22 3.88
C ASP A 463 -38.14 -11.96 5.07
N GLY A 464 -36.83 -12.14 4.89
CA GLY A 464 -35.82 -11.97 5.94
C GLY A 464 -35.73 -13.13 6.93
N ASN A 465 -36.30 -14.30 6.62
CA ASN A 465 -36.16 -15.49 7.45
C ASN A 465 -34.86 -16.23 7.13
N LYS A 466 -34.15 -16.65 8.19
CA LYS A 466 -32.92 -17.42 8.10
C LYS A 466 -33.18 -18.85 7.64
N LEU A 467 -32.43 -19.31 6.64
CA LEU A 467 -32.45 -20.69 6.18
C LEU A 467 -31.59 -21.57 7.12
N THR A 468 -32.23 -22.52 7.80
CA THR A 468 -31.60 -23.28 8.90
C THR A 468 -30.80 -24.50 8.46
N SER A 469 -31.10 -25.08 7.31
CA SER A 469 -30.36 -26.25 6.81
C SER A 469 -29.05 -25.82 6.14
N ILE A 470 -27.93 -26.39 6.57
CA ILE A 470 -26.65 -26.25 5.85
C ILE A 470 -26.60 -27.30 4.74
N PHE A 471 -26.05 -26.95 3.59
CA PHE A 471 -25.86 -27.89 2.49
C PHE A 471 -24.86 -28.99 2.88
N GLU A 472 -25.34 -30.24 2.94
CA GLU A 472 -24.52 -31.44 3.08
C GLU A 472 -23.91 -31.79 1.71
N GLY A 473 -22.85 -31.08 1.32
CA GLY A 473 -22.02 -31.48 0.18
C GLY A 473 -21.36 -32.84 0.41
N SER A 474 -20.69 -33.39 -0.61
CA SER A 474 -19.90 -34.62 -0.44
C SER A 474 -18.83 -34.40 0.65
N ASN A 475 -19.03 -34.99 1.82
CA ASN A 475 -18.21 -34.88 3.03
C ASN A 475 -16.78 -35.44 2.89
N GLU A 476 -16.32 -35.78 1.69
CA GLU A 476 -14.94 -36.20 1.50
C GLU A 476 -14.03 -34.97 1.49
N TYR A 477 -13.62 -34.58 2.69
CA TYR A 477 -12.56 -33.61 2.99
C TYR A 477 -11.35 -33.80 2.06
N LEU A 478 -10.98 -35.07 1.82
CA LEU A 478 -9.91 -35.46 0.89
C LEU A 478 -10.24 -35.20 -0.59
N SER A 479 -11.51 -35.27 -1.02
CA SER A 479 -11.90 -35.01 -2.42
C SER A 479 -11.85 -33.52 -2.78
N ILE A 480 -12.20 -32.63 -1.84
CA ILE A 480 -12.17 -31.16 -2.02
C ILE A 480 -10.73 -30.66 -1.97
N ILE A 481 -9.92 -31.18 -1.03
CA ILE A 481 -8.48 -30.93 -0.94
C ILE A 481 -7.79 -31.44 -2.21
N ASN A 482 -8.03 -32.69 -2.62
CA ASN A 482 -7.47 -33.25 -3.86
C ASN A 482 -7.98 -32.53 -5.11
N GLN A 483 -9.22 -32.03 -5.16
CA GLN A 483 -9.68 -31.20 -6.29
C GLN A 483 -9.00 -29.83 -6.31
N SER A 484 -8.85 -29.21 -5.14
CA SER A 484 -8.18 -27.91 -4.98
C SER A 484 -6.68 -27.98 -5.30
N ILE A 485 -6.04 -29.12 -5.04
CA ILE A 485 -4.62 -29.38 -5.32
C ILE A 485 -4.39 -29.95 -6.74
N SER A 486 -5.22 -30.88 -7.20
CA SER A 486 -5.01 -31.61 -8.47
C SER A 486 -5.66 -30.93 -9.68
N PHE A 487 -6.69 -30.11 -9.47
CA PHE A 487 -7.43 -29.39 -10.52
C PHE A 487 -7.50 -27.87 -10.27
N GLY A 488 -6.89 -27.37 -9.19
CA GLY A 488 -6.97 -25.96 -8.79
C GLY A 488 -5.97 -25.05 -9.51
N GLN A 489 -6.09 -23.76 -9.21
CA GLN A 489 -5.21 -22.74 -9.76
C GLN A 489 -3.74 -23.08 -9.50
N THR A 490 -2.89 -22.96 -10.51
CA THR A 490 -1.42 -23.01 -10.39
C THR A 490 -0.89 -21.63 -10.02
N PHE A 491 0.29 -21.49 -9.40
CA PHE A 491 0.89 -20.16 -9.14
C PHE A 491 0.98 -19.33 -10.42
N SER A 492 1.04 -20.00 -11.57
CA SER A 492 0.99 -19.44 -12.92
C SER A 492 -0.35 -18.84 -13.35
N ASP A 493 -1.41 -18.96 -12.56
CA ASP A 493 -2.72 -18.35 -12.89
C ASP A 493 -2.79 -16.85 -12.61
N GLU A 494 -1.84 -16.32 -11.83
CA GLU A 494 -1.73 -14.91 -11.49
C GLU A 494 -1.45 -14.07 -12.75
N VAL A 495 -0.60 -14.55 -13.67
CA VAL A 495 -0.25 -13.84 -14.91
C VAL A 495 -1.41 -13.74 -15.91
N ASN A 496 -2.47 -14.55 -15.73
CA ASN A 496 -3.65 -14.56 -16.59
C ASN A 496 -4.72 -13.54 -16.16
N LEU A 497 -4.47 -12.79 -15.08
CA LEU A 497 -5.36 -11.73 -14.62
C LEU A 497 -5.22 -10.48 -15.49
N ILE A 498 -6.35 -9.87 -15.84
CA ILE A 498 -6.40 -8.75 -16.78
C ILE A 498 -6.97 -7.52 -16.05
N PRO A 499 -6.13 -6.51 -15.78
CA PRO A 499 -6.58 -5.23 -15.22
C PRO A 499 -7.62 -4.53 -16.11
N MET A 500 -8.44 -3.66 -15.51
CA MET A 500 -9.34 -2.76 -16.28
C MET A 500 -8.57 -1.71 -17.07
N LYS A 501 -7.47 -1.20 -16.51
CA LYS A 501 -6.62 -0.18 -17.11
C LYS A 501 -5.22 -0.75 -17.34
N SER A 502 -4.71 -0.62 -18.57
CA SER A 502 -3.37 -1.06 -18.95
C SER A 502 -2.41 0.12 -18.98
N ASN A 503 -1.50 0.19 -18.02
CA ASN A 503 -0.54 1.30 -17.92
C ASN A 503 0.92 0.84 -17.96
N VAL A 504 1.20 -0.39 -18.44
CA VAL A 504 2.58 -0.91 -18.49
C VAL A 504 3.44 -0.02 -19.41
N PRO A 505 4.55 0.56 -18.92
CA PRO A 505 5.44 1.34 -19.75
C PRO A 505 6.13 0.46 -20.80
N THR A 506 5.95 0.79 -22.08
CA THR A 506 6.58 0.09 -23.21
C THR A 506 7.70 0.87 -23.88
N ASN A 507 7.76 2.19 -23.66
CA ASN A 507 8.75 3.10 -24.24
C ASN A 507 9.64 3.65 -23.12
N GLY A 508 10.96 3.55 -23.28
CA GLY A 508 11.96 4.09 -22.35
C GLY A 508 13.19 3.19 -22.22
N ASN A 509 14.21 3.68 -21.50
CA ASN A 509 15.39 2.88 -21.19
C ASN A 509 15.04 1.88 -20.08
N VAL A 510 14.95 0.59 -20.45
CA VAL A 510 14.66 -0.48 -19.50
C VAL A 510 15.96 -0.95 -18.85
N ARG A 511 16.09 -0.78 -17.54
CA ARG A 511 17.17 -1.35 -16.74
C ARG A 511 16.75 -2.72 -16.23
N ARG A 512 17.62 -3.72 -16.40
CA ARG A 512 17.40 -5.07 -15.88
C ARG A 512 18.33 -5.38 -14.74
N PHE A 513 17.78 -6.01 -13.70
CA PHE A 513 18.53 -6.55 -12.59
C PHE A 513 18.17 -8.03 -12.42
N PHE A 514 19.19 -8.86 -12.26
CA PHE A 514 19.05 -10.31 -12.04
C PHE A 514 19.27 -10.61 -10.56
N LEU A 515 18.32 -11.33 -9.97
CA LEU A 515 18.27 -11.67 -8.56
C LEU A 515 18.11 -13.19 -8.43
N ASP A 516 19.20 -13.85 -8.03
CA ASP A 516 19.20 -15.27 -7.73
C ASP A 516 18.88 -15.47 -6.25
N SER A 517 17.64 -15.91 -5.98
CA SER A 517 17.18 -16.29 -4.65
C SER A 517 17.46 -17.78 -4.41
N GLN A 518 18.16 -18.07 -3.31
CA GLN A 518 18.52 -19.44 -2.95
C GLN A 518 18.65 -19.61 -1.43
N HIS A 519 18.32 -20.81 -0.97
CA HIS A 519 18.60 -21.33 0.36
C HIS A 519 19.96 -22.02 0.38
N LYS A 520 20.77 -21.76 1.41
CA LYS A 520 22.03 -22.47 1.63
C LYS A 520 22.22 -22.85 3.10
N GLY A 521 22.88 -23.98 3.31
CA GLY A 521 23.22 -24.49 4.63
C GLY A 521 22.31 -25.61 5.09
N SER A 522 22.66 -26.23 6.22
CA SER A 522 21.77 -27.17 6.89
C SER A 522 20.59 -26.40 7.48
N GLN A 523 19.37 -26.94 7.32
CA GLN A 523 18.11 -26.42 7.87
C GLN A 523 18.35 -25.77 9.25
N PRO A 524 17.83 -24.58 9.57
CA PRO A 524 16.98 -23.78 8.71
C PRO A 524 17.77 -23.09 7.59
N GLY A 525 19.11 -23.19 7.55
CA GLY A 525 19.97 -22.50 6.60
C GLY A 525 19.84 -20.97 6.67
N PHE A 526 20.31 -20.28 5.64
CA PHE A 526 20.00 -18.88 5.39
C PHE A 526 19.52 -18.73 3.95
N PHE A 527 18.69 -17.71 3.71
CA PHE A 527 18.34 -17.30 2.36
C PHE A 527 19.31 -16.24 1.88
N TYR A 528 19.58 -16.30 0.59
CA TYR A 528 20.52 -15.42 -0.10
C TYR A 528 19.87 -14.87 -1.36
N ILE A 529 19.97 -13.57 -1.57
CA ILE A 529 19.74 -12.93 -2.86
C ILE A 529 21.10 -12.52 -3.42
N ASN A 530 21.46 -13.03 -4.60
CA ASN A 530 22.77 -12.81 -5.22
C ASN A 530 23.95 -13.14 -4.28
N ASN A 531 23.84 -14.25 -3.55
CA ASN A 531 24.86 -14.73 -2.60
C ASN A 531 25.07 -13.86 -1.35
N HIS A 532 24.11 -12.99 -1.02
CA HIS A 532 24.11 -12.19 0.21
C HIS A 532 22.81 -12.42 1.01
N THR A 533 22.91 -12.50 2.34
CA THR A 533 21.78 -12.74 3.26
C THR A 533 21.41 -11.46 3.99
N PHE A 534 20.13 -11.07 3.97
CA PHE A 534 19.72 -9.77 4.51
C PHE A 534 19.80 -9.75 6.01
N VAL A 535 20.38 -8.67 6.54
CA VAL A 535 20.47 -8.40 7.97
C VAL A 535 19.90 -7.02 8.18
N HIS A 536 18.85 -6.92 9.00
CA HIS A 536 18.27 -5.64 9.36
C HIS A 536 19.34 -4.72 9.98
N PRO A 537 19.54 -3.51 9.45
CA PRO A 537 20.55 -2.59 9.97
C PRO A 537 20.00 -1.88 11.22
N THR A 538 19.94 -2.62 12.33
CA THR A 538 19.40 -2.14 13.62
C THR A 538 20.27 -1.06 14.28
N SER A 539 21.55 -0.97 13.91
CA SER A 539 22.47 0.02 14.45
C SER A 539 22.56 1.30 13.61
N GLN A 540 22.03 1.33 12.38
CA GLN A 540 22.14 2.49 11.50
C GLN A 540 21.00 2.49 10.48
N MET A 541 20.00 3.36 10.69
CA MET A 541 18.85 3.46 9.81
C MET A 541 19.25 3.94 8.40
N MET A 542 18.85 3.20 7.36
CA MET A 542 19.23 3.48 5.96
C MET A 542 18.73 4.85 5.48
N LEU A 543 17.48 5.22 5.76
CA LEU A 543 16.94 6.54 5.40
C LEU A 543 17.79 7.66 6.00
N ALA A 544 18.21 7.49 7.24
CA ALA A 544 19.03 8.46 7.93
C ALA A 544 20.42 8.56 7.28
N SER A 545 21.02 7.43 6.91
CA SER A 545 22.28 7.41 6.17
C SER A 545 22.21 8.11 4.81
N ILE A 546 21.07 8.05 4.11
CA ILE A 546 20.86 8.86 2.89
C ILE A 546 20.85 10.35 3.22
N VAL A 547 20.01 10.74 4.20
CA VAL A 547 19.79 12.14 4.56
C VAL A 547 21.09 12.81 5.03
N TYR A 548 21.90 12.12 5.82
CA TYR A 548 23.17 12.63 6.34
C TYR A 548 24.40 12.32 5.47
N ASP A 549 24.22 11.78 4.26
CA ASP A 549 25.32 11.47 3.33
C ASP A 549 26.33 10.44 3.86
N LYS A 550 25.84 9.50 4.68
CA LYS A 550 26.60 8.41 5.30
C LYS A 550 26.34 7.05 4.65
N MET A 551 25.82 7.03 3.42
CA MET A 551 25.53 5.79 2.69
C MET A 551 26.77 4.91 2.48
N ASN A 552 27.97 5.51 2.37
CA ASN A 552 29.21 4.75 2.23
C ASN A 552 29.61 3.99 3.52
N ASP A 553 29.06 4.39 4.67
CA ASP A 553 29.30 3.73 5.95
C ASP A 553 28.42 2.48 6.12
N LEU A 554 27.33 2.40 5.35
CA LEU A 554 26.50 1.21 5.29
C LEU A 554 27.29 0.10 4.58
N GLN A 555 27.78 -0.87 5.35
CA GLN A 555 28.34 -2.13 4.83
C GLN A 555 27.22 -3.04 4.28
N LEU A 556 26.31 -2.49 3.48
CA LEU A 556 25.20 -3.22 2.90
C LEU A 556 25.60 -3.74 1.53
N SER A 557 25.59 -5.06 1.40
CA SER A 557 25.87 -5.76 0.16
C SER A 557 24.63 -6.02 -0.69
N GLN A 558 23.45 -5.56 -0.24
CA GLN A 558 22.14 -6.02 -0.71
C GLN A 558 21.20 -4.88 -1.05
N PHE A 559 21.67 -4.01 -1.94
CA PHE A 559 20.77 -3.02 -2.52
C PHE A 559 20.92 -2.89 -4.02
N ILE A 560 19.81 -2.53 -4.65
CA ILE A 560 19.70 -2.22 -6.06
C ILE A 560 19.51 -0.71 -6.14
N ARG A 561 20.49 0.00 -6.71
CA ARG A 561 20.33 1.44 -6.95
C ARG A 561 19.64 1.66 -8.28
N VAL A 562 18.58 2.46 -8.28
CA VAL A 562 17.83 2.83 -9.48
C VAL A 562 17.66 4.34 -9.56
N GLU A 563 17.68 4.87 -10.78
CA GLU A 563 17.53 6.31 -11.07
C GLU A 563 16.05 6.64 -11.36
N ASN A 564 15.65 7.88 -11.05
CA ASN A 564 14.28 8.35 -11.24
C ASN A 564 13.86 8.22 -12.71
N ASP A 565 12.57 7.99 -12.90
CA ASP A 565 11.88 7.74 -14.17
C ASP A 565 12.38 6.56 -15.01
N ASN A 566 13.34 5.77 -14.51
CA ASN A 566 13.75 4.54 -15.18
C ASN A 566 12.62 3.51 -15.17
N ILE A 567 12.51 2.75 -16.25
CA ILE A 567 11.70 1.52 -16.27
C ILE A 567 12.62 0.40 -15.80
N VAL A 568 12.22 -0.32 -14.77
CA VAL A 568 13.05 -1.35 -14.14
C VAL A 568 12.37 -2.70 -14.30
N ASP A 569 13.08 -3.65 -14.90
CA ASP A 569 12.73 -5.07 -14.92
C ASP A 569 13.57 -5.80 -13.86
N LEU A 570 12.91 -6.42 -12.88
CA LEU A 570 13.53 -7.34 -11.94
C LEU A 570 13.31 -8.77 -12.43
N VAL A 571 14.40 -9.48 -12.69
CA VAL A 571 14.41 -10.89 -13.07
C VAL A 571 14.80 -11.68 -11.83
N ILE A 572 13.82 -12.33 -11.20
CA ILE A 572 14.03 -13.02 -9.94
C ILE A 572 13.97 -14.52 -10.21
N ASN A 573 15.10 -15.20 -10.05
CA ASN A 573 15.19 -16.65 -10.13
C ASN A 573 14.98 -17.25 -8.74
N ASN A 574 14.09 -18.22 -8.64
CA ASN A 574 13.89 -19.04 -7.46
C ASN A 574 14.63 -20.37 -7.66
N ILE A 575 15.80 -20.51 -7.02
CA ILE A 575 16.65 -21.70 -7.09
C ILE A 575 16.19 -22.76 -6.08
N ASP A 576 15.17 -22.45 -5.28
CA ASP A 576 14.67 -23.29 -4.20
C ASP A 576 13.50 -24.18 -4.64
N PHE A 577 13.24 -25.19 -3.81
CA PHE A 577 12.18 -26.17 -4.03
C PHE A 577 10.78 -25.67 -3.63
N ALA A 578 10.71 -24.61 -2.82
CA ALA A 578 9.47 -24.02 -2.33
C ALA A 578 9.06 -22.83 -3.21
N PRO A 579 7.75 -22.57 -3.40
CA PRO A 579 7.30 -21.31 -3.98
C PRO A 579 7.51 -20.18 -2.98
N HIS A 580 7.84 -18.98 -3.47
CA HIS A 580 8.05 -17.81 -2.62
C HIS A 580 7.18 -16.63 -3.08
N PRO A 581 6.29 -16.10 -2.21
CA PRO A 581 5.64 -14.83 -2.49
C PRO A 581 6.62 -13.69 -2.26
N PHE A 582 6.95 -12.90 -3.28
CA PHE A 582 7.72 -11.69 -3.12
C PHE A 582 6.81 -10.47 -3.02
N HIS A 583 7.11 -9.58 -2.09
CA HIS A 583 6.47 -8.29 -1.90
C HIS A 583 7.47 -7.16 -2.14
N LEU A 584 7.06 -6.12 -2.88
CA LEU A 584 7.84 -4.90 -3.07
C LEU A 584 7.11 -3.71 -2.41
N HIS A 585 7.82 -3.04 -1.50
CA HIS A 585 7.34 -1.81 -0.87
C HIS A 585 7.36 -0.64 -1.87
N GLY A 586 6.55 0.39 -1.61
CA GLY A 586 6.56 1.65 -2.38
C GLY A 586 6.04 1.57 -3.82
N HIS A 587 5.95 0.37 -4.40
CA HIS A 587 5.56 0.14 -5.78
C HIS A 587 4.72 -1.12 -5.95
N HIS A 588 3.67 -1.00 -6.75
CA HIS A 588 3.10 -2.13 -7.47
C HIS A 588 3.98 -2.43 -8.69
N VAL A 589 4.02 -3.70 -9.08
CA VAL A 589 4.77 -4.21 -10.23
C VAL A 589 3.84 -4.81 -11.28
N TRP A 590 4.21 -4.70 -12.55
CA TRP A 590 3.63 -5.46 -13.64
C TRP A 590 4.31 -6.82 -13.75
N ILE A 591 3.57 -7.92 -13.66
CA ILE A 591 4.15 -9.25 -13.89
C ILE A 591 4.21 -9.53 -15.39
N LEU A 592 5.41 -9.45 -15.96
CA LEU A 592 5.64 -9.59 -17.39
C LEU A 592 5.76 -11.05 -17.82
N ALA A 593 6.41 -11.88 -16.99
CA ALA A 593 6.54 -13.31 -17.22
C ALA A 593 6.71 -14.04 -15.89
N GLN A 594 6.32 -15.30 -15.87
CA GLN A 594 6.51 -16.20 -14.74
C GLN A 594 6.72 -17.60 -15.31
N GLY A 595 7.83 -18.23 -14.94
CA GLY A 595 8.11 -19.59 -15.37
C GLY A 595 7.26 -20.60 -14.61
N ASN A 596 7.03 -21.75 -15.24
CA ASN A 596 6.44 -22.91 -14.58
C ASN A 596 7.44 -23.57 -13.63
N ARG A 597 6.95 -24.44 -12.74
CA ARG A 597 7.81 -25.22 -11.84
C ARG A 597 8.87 -25.98 -12.64
N LYS A 598 10.14 -25.87 -12.24
CA LYS A 598 11.30 -26.51 -12.90
C LYS A 598 11.51 -26.09 -14.36
N GLU A 599 11.03 -24.91 -14.77
CA GLU A 599 11.30 -24.37 -16.11
C GLU A 599 12.77 -23.94 -16.29
N GLY A 600 13.47 -23.69 -15.18
CA GLY A 600 14.85 -23.21 -15.19
C GLY A 600 14.95 -21.73 -14.87
N TYR A 601 16.13 -21.15 -15.12
CA TYR A 601 16.48 -19.80 -14.67
C TYR A 601 16.79 -18.88 -15.85
N ILE A 602 16.57 -17.59 -15.67
CA ILE A 602 16.84 -16.57 -16.67
C ILE A 602 18.11 -15.82 -16.32
N ASN A 603 18.96 -15.61 -17.32
CA ASN A 603 20.17 -14.80 -17.23
C ASN A 603 20.26 -13.85 -18.42
N GLU A 604 21.34 -13.06 -18.49
CA GLU A 604 21.55 -12.07 -19.54
C GLU A 604 21.50 -12.64 -20.96
N THR A 605 21.84 -13.93 -21.14
CA THR A 605 21.86 -14.57 -22.46
C THR A 605 20.53 -15.21 -22.84
N THR A 606 19.67 -15.55 -21.88
CA THR A 606 18.41 -16.27 -22.11
C THR A 606 17.18 -15.37 -22.02
N ILE A 607 17.31 -14.16 -21.48
CA ILE A 607 16.16 -13.26 -21.28
C ILE A 607 15.48 -12.84 -22.58
N ASP A 608 16.24 -12.69 -23.67
CA ASP A 608 15.67 -12.28 -24.95
C ASP A 608 14.82 -13.39 -25.60
N ASP A 609 14.95 -14.64 -25.15
CA ASP A 609 14.10 -15.76 -25.55
C ASP A 609 12.76 -15.79 -24.78
N VAL A 610 12.67 -15.06 -23.67
CA VAL A 610 11.46 -15.03 -22.83
C VAL A 610 10.41 -14.11 -23.46
N LYS A 611 9.22 -14.66 -23.72
CA LYS A 611 8.10 -13.89 -24.22
C LYS A 611 7.46 -13.06 -23.09
N LEU A 612 7.80 -11.78 -23.02
CA LEU A 612 7.21 -10.84 -22.07
C LEU A 612 5.76 -10.46 -22.45
N ASN A 613 4.86 -10.49 -21.47
CA ASN A 613 3.51 -9.92 -21.60
C ASN A 613 3.54 -8.41 -21.39
N LEU A 614 3.64 -7.65 -22.47
CA LEU A 614 3.55 -6.18 -22.47
C LEU A 614 2.13 -5.67 -22.80
N LYS A 615 1.14 -6.56 -22.88
CA LYS A 615 -0.23 -6.20 -23.21
C LYS A 615 -1.15 -6.40 -22.01
N ASN A 616 -1.30 -5.34 -21.22
CA ASN A 616 -2.12 -5.33 -20.00
C ASN A 616 -1.77 -6.45 -19.00
N PRO A 617 -0.47 -6.63 -18.64
CA PRO A 617 -0.10 -7.54 -17.56
C PRO A 617 -0.71 -7.09 -16.23
N ILE A 618 -0.95 -8.05 -15.33
CA ILE A 618 -1.43 -7.77 -13.98
C ILE A 618 -0.48 -6.83 -13.25
N TYR A 619 -1.04 -5.86 -12.53
CA TYR A 619 -0.33 -4.86 -11.74
C TYR A 619 -0.66 -5.06 -10.25
N ARG A 620 0.34 -5.36 -9.42
CA ARG A 620 0.14 -5.75 -8.01
C ARG A 620 1.41 -5.60 -7.18
N ASP A 621 1.32 -5.59 -5.85
CA ASP A 621 2.50 -5.47 -4.98
C ASP A 621 3.08 -6.81 -4.51
N THR A 622 2.34 -7.92 -4.60
CA THR A 622 2.79 -9.25 -4.12
C THR A 622 2.61 -10.33 -5.18
N PHE A 623 3.68 -11.03 -5.55
CA PHE A 623 3.67 -12.03 -6.64
C PHE A 623 4.43 -13.28 -6.26
N THR A 624 3.95 -14.45 -6.69
CA THR A 624 4.62 -15.72 -6.34
C THR A 624 5.68 -16.09 -7.37
N ILE A 625 6.79 -16.70 -6.95
CA ILE A 625 7.78 -17.30 -7.85
C ILE A 625 7.78 -18.81 -7.65
N ASN A 626 7.55 -19.54 -8.73
CA ASN A 626 7.49 -21.01 -8.72
C ASN A 626 8.84 -21.64 -8.34
N PRO A 627 8.85 -22.86 -7.77
CA PRO A 627 10.08 -23.58 -7.49
C PRO A 627 10.92 -23.83 -8.74
N TYR A 628 12.24 -23.69 -8.61
CA TYR A 628 13.21 -23.94 -9.68
C TYR A 628 12.84 -23.20 -10.98
N SER A 629 12.47 -21.93 -10.84
CA SER A 629 11.85 -21.13 -11.89
C SER A 629 12.22 -19.64 -11.76
N TYR A 630 11.47 -18.77 -12.43
CA TYR A 630 11.69 -17.33 -12.45
C TYR A 630 10.40 -16.53 -12.47
N ALA A 631 10.51 -15.25 -12.11
CA ALA A 631 9.52 -14.22 -12.43
C ALA A 631 10.24 -12.98 -12.99
N ILE A 632 9.63 -12.35 -13.99
CA ILE A 632 10.08 -11.06 -14.53
C ILE A 632 9.01 -10.04 -14.22
N VAL A 633 9.31 -9.09 -13.35
CA VAL A 633 8.39 -8.03 -12.93
C VAL A 633 8.94 -6.67 -13.31
N ARG A 634 8.06 -5.73 -13.65
CA ARG A 634 8.42 -4.37 -14.04
C ARG A 634 7.84 -3.36 -13.07
N PHE A 635 8.60 -2.33 -12.72
CA PHE A 635 8.06 -1.13 -12.11
C PHE A 635 8.65 0.12 -12.77
N LYS A 636 7.99 1.26 -12.56
CA LYS A 636 8.56 2.57 -12.90
C LYS A 636 9.13 3.16 -11.62
N ALA A 637 10.41 3.53 -11.65
CA ALA A 637 11.04 4.27 -10.59
C ALA A 637 10.49 5.70 -10.57
N ASN A 638 9.38 5.94 -9.90
CA ASN A 638 8.71 7.25 -9.82
C ASN A 638 8.29 7.62 -8.39
N ASN A 639 8.95 7.02 -7.41
CA ASN A 639 8.74 7.20 -5.99
C ASN A 639 10.10 7.12 -5.27
N PRO A 640 10.91 8.19 -5.33
CA PRO A 640 12.22 8.23 -4.68
C PRO A 640 12.15 7.77 -3.23
N GLY A 641 12.97 6.78 -2.89
CA GLY A 641 12.90 6.14 -1.57
C GLY A 641 13.80 4.95 -1.40
N ILE A 642 13.62 4.28 -0.26
CA ILE A 642 14.31 3.05 0.11
C ILE A 642 13.24 1.99 0.35
N TRP A 643 13.11 1.04 -0.57
CA TRP A 643 11.97 0.13 -0.63
C TRP A 643 12.43 -1.31 -0.47
N MET A 644 11.90 -2.00 0.53
CA MET A 644 12.22 -3.41 0.76
C MET A 644 11.56 -4.30 -0.30
N LEU A 645 12.32 -5.27 -0.79
CA LEU A 645 11.85 -6.38 -1.62
C LEU A 645 12.13 -7.67 -0.86
N HIS A 646 11.11 -8.40 -0.44
CA HIS A 646 11.33 -9.59 0.38
C HIS A 646 10.32 -10.70 0.13
N CYS A 647 10.68 -11.90 0.56
CA CYS A 647 9.73 -13.00 0.66
C CYS A 647 8.72 -12.71 1.77
N HIS A 648 7.44 -12.83 1.46
CA HIS A 648 6.33 -12.64 2.40
C HIS A 648 5.97 -13.94 3.15
N ASN A 649 6.86 -14.93 3.11
CA ASN A 649 6.93 -15.95 4.16
C ASN A 649 7.84 -15.38 5.26
N ASP A 650 7.27 -15.04 6.41
CA ASP A 650 7.96 -14.31 7.47
C ASP A 650 9.17 -15.09 7.99
N TRP A 651 9.05 -16.41 8.13
CA TRP A 651 10.16 -17.28 8.53
C TRP A 651 11.36 -17.11 7.60
N HIS A 652 11.12 -17.02 6.29
CA HIS A 652 12.19 -16.83 5.31
C HIS A 652 12.78 -15.41 5.37
N LEU A 653 11.94 -14.40 5.64
CA LEU A 653 12.41 -13.04 5.89
C LEU A 653 13.35 -13.00 7.10
N GLN A 654 13.02 -13.68 8.20
CA GLN A 654 13.87 -13.76 9.39
C GLN A 654 15.23 -14.43 9.12
N LEU A 655 15.33 -15.25 8.06
CA LEU A 655 16.56 -15.87 7.58
C LEU A 655 17.24 -15.11 6.43
N GLY A 656 16.80 -13.87 6.16
CA GLY A 656 17.47 -12.94 5.28
C GLY A 656 17.02 -12.98 3.82
N MET A 657 15.83 -13.50 3.51
CA MET A 657 15.27 -13.55 2.14
C MET A 657 14.74 -12.17 1.68
N ALA A 658 15.62 -11.18 1.62
CA ALA A 658 15.28 -9.81 1.26
C ALA A 658 16.40 -9.08 0.52
N SER A 659 16.03 -7.96 -0.10
CA SER A 659 16.90 -6.98 -0.72
C SER A 659 16.24 -5.60 -0.59
N VAL A 660 16.97 -4.54 -0.90
CA VAL A 660 16.48 -3.17 -0.80
C VAL A 660 16.68 -2.43 -2.12
N ILE A 661 15.65 -1.79 -2.64
CA ILE A 661 15.75 -0.89 -3.78
C ILE A 661 15.98 0.53 -3.25
N ILE A 662 17.10 1.13 -3.64
CA ILE A 662 17.40 2.52 -3.35
C ILE A 662 17.14 3.33 -4.61
N GLU A 663 15.99 3.99 -4.61
CA GLU A 663 15.52 4.81 -5.72
C GLU A 663 15.89 6.27 -5.51
N SER A 664 16.80 6.76 -6.35
CA SER A 664 17.20 8.18 -6.41
C SER A 664 17.51 8.79 -5.03
N PRO A 665 18.54 8.29 -4.32
CA PRO A 665 18.85 8.70 -2.96
C PRO A 665 19.11 10.21 -2.84
N GLU A 666 19.63 10.83 -3.90
CA GLU A 666 19.79 12.28 -3.99
C GLU A 666 18.45 13.04 -3.90
N LEU A 667 17.39 12.55 -4.55
CA LEU A 667 16.06 13.16 -4.47
C LEU A 667 15.43 12.97 -3.09
N VAL A 668 15.70 11.84 -2.43
CA VAL A 668 15.28 11.59 -1.05
C VAL A 668 15.95 12.60 -0.12
N LYS A 669 17.28 12.75 -0.20
CA LYS A 669 18.04 13.71 0.60
C LYS A 669 17.51 15.14 0.40
N ASP A 670 17.33 15.55 -0.86
CA ASP A 670 16.80 16.87 -1.20
C ASP A 670 15.40 17.09 -0.64
N PHE A 671 14.51 16.11 -0.79
CA PHE A 671 13.14 16.19 -0.28
C PHE A 671 13.12 16.37 1.25
N TYR A 672 13.87 15.54 1.99
CA TYR A 672 13.91 15.63 3.45
C TYR A 672 14.56 16.91 3.96
N SER A 673 15.61 17.38 3.27
CA SER A 673 16.30 18.62 3.63
C SER A 673 15.43 19.85 3.35
N LYS A 674 14.77 19.93 2.19
CA LYS A 674 13.92 21.06 1.80
C LYS A 674 12.70 21.23 2.70
N HIS A 675 12.14 20.13 3.19
CA HIS A 675 10.91 20.12 3.98
C HIS A 675 11.14 19.97 5.49
N ASN A 676 12.40 20.05 5.96
CA ASN A 676 12.78 19.82 7.36
C ASN A 676 12.20 18.53 7.96
N LEU A 677 12.05 17.48 7.15
CA LEU A 677 11.53 16.17 7.59
C LEU A 677 12.59 15.36 8.35
N ILE A 678 13.81 15.89 8.46
CA ILE A 678 14.86 15.33 9.30
C ILE A 678 14.40 15.26 10.77
N ASP A 679 13.55 16.19 11.21
CA ASP A 679 12.99 16.20 12.56
C ASP A 679 11.90 15.15 12.77
N CYS A 680 11.33 14.60 11.70
CA CYS A 680 10.41 13.46 11.76
C CYS A 680 11.15 12.14 12.02
N ILE A 681 12.49 12.12 11.85
CA ILE A 681 13.32 10.98 12.25
C ILE A 681 13.49 11.04 13.77
N PRO A 682 13.11 9.97 14.52
CA PRO A 682 13.23 9.98 15.97
C PRO A 682 14.66 10.28 16.45
N GLU A 683 14.81 11.07 17.51
CA GLU A 683 16.14 11.55 17.97
C GLU A 683 17.10 10.40 18.34
N TYR A 684 16.57 9.30 18.90
CA TYR A 684 17.38 8.12 19.20
C TYR A 684 17.95 7.45 17.94
N CYS A 685 17.30 7.60 16.78
CA CYS A 685 17.86 7.20 15.49
C CYS A 685 19.03 8.09 15.09
N LYS A 686 18.97 9.39 15.42
CA LYS A 686 20.01 10.36 15.08
C LYS A 686 21.30 10.12 15.87
N HIS A 687 21.19 9.65 17.11
CA HIS A 687 22.35 9.34 17.95
C HIS A 687 23.25 8.23 17.40
N HIS A 688 22.71 7.32 16.58
CA HIS A 688 23.47 6.27 15.92
C HIS A 688 24.16 6.72 14.61
N LEU A 689 23.99 7.99 14.25
CA LEU A 689 24.53 8.59 13.02
C LEU A 689 25.64 9.60 13.30
N MET A 690 25.95 9.90 14.57
CA MET A 690 27.12 10.70 14.96
C MET A 690 28.25 9.76 15.35
#